data_AF-A0A7V5C9N5-F1
#
_entry.id   AF-A0A7V5C9N5-F1
#
_cell.length_a   1.000
_cell.length_b   1.000
_cell.length_c   1.000
_cell.angle_alpha   90.00
_cell.angle_beta   90.00
_cell.angle_gamma   90.00
#
_symmetry.space_group_name_H-M   'P 1'
#
loop_
_entity.id
_entity.type
_entity.pdbx_description
1 polymer ?
#
loop_
_entity_poly.entity_id
_entity_poly.type
_entity_poly.pdbx_seq_one_letter_code
_entity_poly.pdbx_strand_id
1 'polypeptide(L)'
;PGWHAAFAYDTAMVVVEAIKNADIRGRRETIRADREKIRKYLANLTNMDKAVEGVTGYNYFDEQGDSQKPIFVATYKHQRLISALTQFQAIPNISEVPNLEKKKKEGLVVIFDGRHSYKINVVYTGIDIKEISELDVDSFTYTLDFYLWFRYHGDIQVQEVEFLNALDPINLQEHEAQKEANYRLYHVKGKFRADFLPSLHSFGNHILGISFRPRSMDRNNLILVKDVLGMRLSNDKDLVEKMNRDNVLNSIGVQGSLGRVETTTSGGAEGRTILKEMKHGWKISEVLFFQDIAEKSLLGNPGFFNVRGGTLEYSRFNVGIRIVEDKLTLRQVVPEKYAVYPLLFSLIAMMLLAALVKDRTPKPKKGMKSGADDLKDVTPPGKIFGIFPVLTPYAKTVLIFQIIFTSLLLLSAESFVLHLLSEKLTMSRFEKIIMVFDILWWTTVAFFLTVMLKQFVYIPAEEKTGQPVPQIVRVLLTLIIYIMAFMGIVGFVFDQKLTSLLATGGVLAMIIGLAVQVNISNIFSGIAMNMERPFQIDDWVKIGEFTEGKVMDISWRTTRLRTRDDTVLCIPNSQASESPIENFSRNENKGYWKYFTIHVDPFHSPDRVRKVLLDAAMSSEGVVTDDPDHPPGTRFMGLTRGMTGQSESWAANYLIGVYVTDYGKKFAHNEAIWDNVWTHLKLSGIKHVMERQEIQMLFQGMKKTQAKLPKTLSLLQDMDIFSPFPEAERVYLSKRMRPLHYRKDQDVVILGDSGDSLFIISEGTVSVNVKIKGKFTEVTRFGAGDFFGEMALLTGEPRTATITAITNTHLYEITKKDIYPLFK
;
A
#
# COMPACT_ATOMS: atom_id res chain seq x y z
N PRO A 1 -49.58 -28.53 -8.18
CA PRO A 1 -50.40 -29.22 -9.20
C PRO A 1 -51.90 -29.11 -8.86
N GLY A 2 -52.75 -28.77 -9.84
CA GLY A 2 -54.21 -28.70 -9.64
C GLY A 2 -54.90 -30.05 -9.85
N TRP A 3 -56.17 -30.17 -9.45
CA TRP A 3 -56.98 -31.39 -9.60
C TRP A 3 -57.00 -31.97 -11.02
N HIS A 4 -57.03 -31.11 -12.04
CA HIS A 4 -56.95 -31.52 -13.45
C HIS A 4 -55.70 -32.37 -13.76
N ALA A 5 -54.54 -32.02 -13.17
CA ALA A 5 -53.31 -32.78 -13.37
C ALA A 5 -53.37 -34.15 -12.68
N ALA A 6 -53.99 -34.23 -11.49
CA ALA A 6 -54.18 -35.49 -10.78
C ALA A 6 -55.12 -36.43 -11.54
N PHE A 7 -56.27 -35.95 -12.02
CA PHE A 7 -57.20 -36.76 -12.81
C PHE A 7 -56.62 -37.18 -14.17
N ALA A 8 -55.83 -36.32 -14.82
CA ALA A 8 -55.13 -36.67 -16.06
C ALA A 8 -54.08 -37.77 -15.82
N TYR A 9 -53.34 -37.69 -14.71
CA TYR A 9 -52.40 -38.73 -14.30
C TYR A 9 -53.10 -40.06 -14.05
N ASP A 10 -54.19 -40.06 -13.29
CA ASP A 10 -54.99 -41.27 -13.01
C ASP A 10 -55.54 -41.90 -14.28
N THR A 11 -56.05 -41.07 -15.20
CA THR A 11 -56.53 -41.53 -16.50
C THR A 11 -55.39 -42.19 -17.29
N ALA A 12 -54.20 -41.58 -17.31
CA ALA A 12 -53.04 -42.14 -17.98
C ALA A 12 -52.62 -43.48 -17.34
N MET A 13 -52.63 -43.57 -16.01
CA MET A 13 -52.31 -44.81 -15.29
C MET A 13 -53.29 -45.94 -15.62
N VAL A 14 -54.60 -45.66 -15.61
CA VAL A 14 -55.64 -46.62 -16.00
C VAL A 14 -55.44 -47.12 -17.42
N VAL A 15 -55.14 -46.22 -18.37
CA VAL A 15 -54.90 -46.57 -19.77
C VAL A 15 -53.61 -47.36 -19.95
N VAL A 16 -52.52 -46.97 -19.27
CA VAL A 16 -51.23 -47.68 -19.32
C VAL A 16 -51.37 -49.08 -18.75
N GLU A 17 -52.08 -49.23 -17.63
CA GLU A 17 -52.31 -50.54 -17.01
C GLU A 17 -53.19 -51.42 -17.91
N ALA A 18 -54.21 -50.82 -18.55
CA ALA A 18 -55.00 -51.51 -19.55
C ALA A 18 -54.19 -51.94 -20.77
N ILE A 19 -53.23 -51.12 -21.22
CA ILE A 19 -52.32 -51.47 -22.33
C ILE A 19 -51.34 -52.57 -21.94
N LYS A 20 -50.82 -52.57 -20.71
CA LYS A 20 -49.90 -53.61 -20.23
C LYS A 20 -50.57 -54.97 -20.11
N ASN A 21 -51.78 -54.99 -19.56
CA ASN A 21 -52.50 -56.23 -19.23
C ASN A 21 -53.41 -56.71 -20.36
N ALA A 22 -53.82 -55.83 -21.27
CA ALA A 22 -54.35 -56.25 -22.56
C ALA A 22 -53.17 -56.62 -23.45
N ASP A 23 -52.89 -57.92 -23.57
CA ASP A 23 -51.85 -58.49 -24.46
C ASP A 23 -52.01 -57.99 -25.92
N ILE A 24 -51.47 -56.80 -26.23
CA ILE A 24 -51.58 -56.09 -27.51
C ILE A 24 -50.27 -56.13 -28.29
N ARG A 25 -50.37 -56.06 -29.63
CA ARG A 25 -49.19 -56.11 -30.52
C ARG A 25 -48.77 -54.76 -31.10
N GLY A 26 -49.66 -53.75 -31.08
CA GLY A 26 -49.32 -52.36 -31.43
C GLY A 26 -49.03 -52.14 -32.93
N ARG A 27 -49.51 -53.02 -33.82
CA ARG A 27 -49.32 -52.90 -35.28
C ARG A 27 -50.54 -52.26 -35.95
N ARG A 28 -50.31 -51.59 -37.09
CA ARG A 28 -51.36 -50.87 -37.83
C ARG A 28 -52.49 -51.81 -38.30
N GLU A 29 -52.15 -53.06 -38.58
CA GLU A 29 -53.06 -54.12 -39.01
C GLU A 29 -53.92 -54.68 -37.87
N THR A 30 -53.43 -54.70 -36.62
CA THR A 30 -54.16 -55.27 -35.46
C THR A 30 -54.87 -54.24 -34.60
N ILE A 31 -54.81 -52.95 -34.99
CA ILE A 31 -55.21 -51.84 -34.13
C ILE A 31 -56.67 -51.90 -33.65
N ARG A 32 -57.59 -52.44 -34.48
CA ARG A 32 -59.00 -52.60 -34.11
C ARG A 32 -59.18 -53.67 -33.02
N ALA A 33 -58.53 -54.81 -33.18
CA ALA A 33 -58.56 -55.90 -32.21
C ALA A 33 -57.84 -55.52 -30.90
N ASP A 34 -56.71 -54.82 -31.00
CA ASP A 34 -55.98 -54.32 -29.83
C ASP A 34 -56.84 -53.31 -29.02
N ARG A 35 -57.58 -52.42 -29.69
CA ARG A 35 -58.53 -51.50 -29.04
C ARG A 35 -59.70 -52.22 -28.36
N GLU A 36 -60.22 -53.30 -28.97
CA GLU A 36 -61.28 -54.11 -28.35
C GLU A 36 -60.79 -54.83 -27.08
N LYS A 37 -59.55 -55.35 -27.09
CA LYS A 37 -58.94 -55.95 -25.89
C LYS A 37 -58.79 -54.92 -24.76
N ILE A 38 -58.28 -53.73 -25.06
CA ILE A 38 -58.16 -52.63 -24.09
C ILE A 38 -59.54 -52.24 -23.54
N ARG A 39 -60.54 -52.07 -24.42
CA ARG A 39 -61.92 -51.76 -24.00
C ARG A 39 -62.48 -52.84 -23.07
N LYS A 40 -62.26 -54.12 -23.38
CA LYS A 40 -62.72 -55.24 -22.55
C LYS A 40 -62.01 -55.29 -21.19
N TYR A 41 -60.72 -54.94 -21.15
CA TYR A 41 -59.99 -54.79 -19.88
C TYR A 41 -60.59 -53.66 -19.03
N LEU A 42 -60.78 -52.48 -19.61
CA LEU A 42 -61.36 -51.33 -18.91
C LEU A 42 -62.78 -51.61 -18.39
N ALA A 43 -63.60 -52.30 -19.20
CA ALA A 43 -64.95 -52.70 -18.80
C ALA A 43 -65.00 -53.73 -17.67
N ASN A 44 -63.88 -54.43 -17.38
CA ASN A 44 -63.78 -55.38 -16.27
C ASN A 44 -63.31 -54.75 -14.96
N LEU A 45 -63.00 -53.44 -14.96
CA LEU A 45 -62.65 -52.67 -13.77
C LEU A 45 -63.91 -52.29 -12.99
N THR A 46 -64.70 -53.29 -12.57
CA THR A 46 -66.03 -53.08 -11.97
C THR A 46 -66.05 -53.12 -10.45
N ASN A 47 -64.94 -53.51 -9.82
CA ASN A 47 -64.80 -53.59 -8.38
C ASN A 47 -63.41 -53.15 -7.93
N MET A 48 -63.27 -52.89 -6.64
CA MET A 48 -62.04 -52.35 -6.09
C MET A 48 -60.85 -53.33 -6.15
N ASP A 49 -61.08 -54.64 -6.12
CA ASP A 49 -60.01 -55.65 -6.25
C ASP A 49 -59.31 -55.62 -7.61
N LYS A 50 -60.03 -55.17 -8.64
CA LYS A 50 -59.51 -54.98 -9.99
C LYS A 50 -59.15 -53.54 -10.27
N ALA A 51 -59.30 -52.62 -9.32
CA ALA A 51 -59.11 -51.20 -9.55
C ALA A 51 -57.65 -50.85 -9.79
N VAL A 52 -57.44 -49.82 -10.61
CA VAL A 52 -56.10 -49.25 -10.82
C VAL A 52 -55.91 -48.13 -9.80
N GLU A 53 -54.91 -48.27 -8.94
CA GLU A 53 -54.58 -47.23 -7.96
C GLU A 53 -54.04 -45.98 -8.64
N GLY A 54 -54.61 -44.82 -8.32
CA GLY A 54 -54.19 -43.51 -8.80
C GLY A 54 -54.06 -42.50 -7.67
N VAL A 55 -53.61 -41.29 -8.00
CA VAL A 55 -53.40 -40.16 -7.09
C VAL A 55 -54.72 -39.67 -6.48
N THR A 56 -55.84 -39.84 -7.18
CA THR A 56 -57.19 -39.51 -6.65
C THR A 56 -57.88 -40.70 -5.99
N GLY A 57 -57.15 -41.79 -5.73
CA GLY A 57 -57.65 -43.06 -5.21
C GLY A 57 -57.90 -44.10 -6.30
N TYR A 58 -58.44 -45.25 -5.90
CA TYR A 58 -58.72 -46.37 -6.79
C TYR A 58 -59.65 -45.98 -7.95
N ASN A 59 -59.33 -46.45 -9.15
CA ASN A 59 -60.09 -46.21 -10.37
C ASN A 59 -60.81 -47.49 -10.77
N TYR A 60 -62.12 -47.53 -10.53
CA TYR A 60 -63.05 -48.55 -10.99
C TYR A 60 -64.41 -47.90 -11.28
N PHE A 61 -65.26 -48.63 -12.01
CA PHE A 61 -66.53 -48.14 -12.55
C PHE A 61 -67.68 -49.01 -12.06
N ASP A 62 -68.85 -48.44 -11.85
CA ASP A 62 -70.05 -49.23 -11.57
C ASP A 62 -70.67 -49.81 -12.85
N GLU A 63 -71.82 -50.49 -12.73
CA GLU A 63 -72.54 -51.09 -13.86
C GLU A 63 -72.99 -50.08 -14.92
N GLN A 64 -73.06 -48.79 -14.57
CA GLN A 64 -73.42 -47.69 -15.47
C GLN A 64 -72.19 -47.06 -16.14
N GLY A 65 -70.99 -47.48 -15.74
CA GLY A 65 -69.72 -46.94 -16.21
C GLY A 65 -69.27 -45.70 -15.45
N ASP A 66 -69.93 -45.36 -14.33
CA ASP A 66 -69.59 -44.19 -13.53
C ASP A 66 -68.42 -44.49 -12.61
N SER A 67 -67.44 -43.57 -12.60
CA SER A 67 -66.26 -43.72 -11.75
C SER A 67 -66.64 -43.58 -10.28
N GLN A 68 -66.34 -44.62 -9.49
CA GLN A 68 -66.60 -44.60 -8.06
C GLN A 68 -65.47 -43.86 -7.35
N LYS A 69 -65.69 -42.57 -7.07
CA LYS A 69 -64.73 -41.69 -6.40
C LYS A 69 -65.24 -41.23 -5.02
N PRO A 70 -64.34 -40.88 -4.08
CA PRO A 70 -64.73 -40.29 -2.80
C PRO A 70 -65.59 -39.03 -2.99
N ILE A 71 -66.56 -38.83 -2.10
CA ILE A 71 -67.42 -37.64 -2.12
C ILE A 71 -66.67 -36.50 -1.43
N PHE A 72 -66.21 -35.53 -2.22
CA PHE A 72 -65.61 -34.32 -1.68
C PHE A 72 -66.69 -33.26 -1.43
N VAL A 73 -66.86 -32.89 -0.17
CA VAL A 73 -67.80 -31.86 0.25
C VAL A 73 -67.04 -30.54 0.38
N ALA A 74 -67.51 -29.47 -0.26
CA ALA A 74 -66.89 -28.17 -0.16
C ALA A 74 -67.95 -27.09 0.07
N THR A 75 -67.58 -26.07 0.84
CA THR A 75 -68.39 -24.85 1.00
C THR A 75 -67.86 -23.80 0.05
N TYR A 76 -68.72 -23.22 -0.78
CA TYR A 76 -68.33 -22.15 -1.69
C TYR A 76 -68.42 -20.80 -0.96
N LYS A 77 -67.27 -20.16 -0.70
CA LYS A 77 -67.21 -18.86 0.00
C LYS A 77 -66.23 -17.93 -0.71
N HIS A 78 -66.65 -16.71 -1.01
CA HIS A 78 -65.84 -15.70 -1.72
C HIS A 78 -65.17 -16.22 -3.01
N GLN A 79 -65.94 -16.87 -3.88
CA GLN A 79 -65.48 -17.45 -5.15
C GLN A 79 -64.41 -18.56 -5.03
N ARG A 80 -64.13 -19.05 -3.82
CA ARG A 80 -63.21 -20.17 -3.58
C ARG A 80 -63.98 -21.36 -3.00
N LEU A 81 -63.68 -22.54 -3.51
CA LEU A 81 -64.08 -23.81 -2.91
C LEU A 81 -63.22 -24.03 -1.66
N ILE A 82 -63.85 -24.07 -0.49
CA ILE A 82 -63.21 -24.36 0.79
C ILE A 82 -63.66 -25.77 1.19
N SER A 83 -62.72 -26.66 1.50
CA SER A 83 -63.07 -28.00 1.98
C SER A 83 -64.04 -27.89 3.18
N ALA A 84 -65.12 -28.65 3.16
CA ALA A 84 -66.01 -28.71 4.31
C ALA A 84 -65.26 -29.35 5.48
N LEU A 85 -65.62 -28.94 6.70
CA LEU A 85 -65.01 -29.41 7.96
C LEU A 85 -65.24 -30.92 8.20
N THR A 86 -66.08 -31.56 7.40
CA THR A 86 -66.33 -33.00 7.42
C THR A 86 -66.34 -33.52 5.99
N GLN A 87 -65.59 -34.60 5.74
CA GLN A 87 -65.57 -35.34 4.49
C GLN A 87 -66.03 -36.79 4.74
N PHE A 88 -66.47 -37.46 3.69
CA PHE A 88 -66.86 -38.86 3.76
C PHE A 88 -66.09 -39.68 2.72
N GLN A 89 -65.42 -40.73 3.18
CA GLN A 89 -64.70 -41.65 2.31
C GLN A 89 -65.30 -43.04 2.43
N ALA A 90 -65.76 -43.60 1.30
CA ALA A 90 -66.32 -44.94 1.27
C ALA A 90 -65.30 -45.97 1.78
N ILE A 91 -65.75 -46.90 2.62
CA ILE A 91 -64.96 -48.01 3.13
C ILE A 91 -65.14 -49.18 2.17
N PRO A 92 -64.07 -49.61 1.48
CA PRO A 92 -64.18 -50.67 0.48
C PRO A 92 -64.27 -52.07 1.07
N ASN A 93 -63.48 -52.34 2.14
CA ASN A 93 -63.54 -53.59 2.87
C ASN A 93 -63.72 -53.31 4.37
N ILE A 94 -64.91 -53.64 4.87
CA ILE A 94 -65.30 -53.42 6.27
C ILE A 94 -64.45 -54.29 7.23
N SER A 95 -63.96 -55.44 6.76
CA SER A 95 -63.18 -56.38 7.57
C SER A 95 -61.78 -55.88 7.93
N GLU A 96 -61.28 -54.89 7.18
CA GLU A 96 -59.97 -54.25 7.36
C GLU A 96 -60.04 -53.03 8.29
N VAL A 97 -61.24 -52.64 8.71
CA VAL A 97 -61.42 -51.52 9.64
C VAL A 97 -61.12 -51.99 11.06
N PRO A 98 -60.04 -51.50 11.69
CA PRO A 98 -59.73 -51.88 13.06
C PRO A 98 -60.81 -51.35 14.02
N ASN A 99 -61.28 -52.23 14.92
CA ASN A 99 -62.29 -51.91 15.94
C ASN A 99 -63.56 -51.26 15.36
N LEU A 100 -64.07 -51.80 14.25
CA LEU A 100 -65.23 -51.27 13.52
C LEU A 100 -66.43 -50.92 14.42
N GLU A 101 -66.83 -51.80 15.33
CA GLU A 101 -67.98 -51.57 16.21
C GLU A 101 -67.77 -50.38 17.16
N LYS A 102 -66.53 -50.19 17.63
CA LYS A 102 -66.14 -49.01 18.40
C LYS A 102 -66.20 -47.75 17.54
N LYS A 103 -65.63 -47.78 16.33
CA LYS A 103 -65.66 -46.64 15.39
C LYS A 103 -67.08 -46.26 14.95
N LYS A 104 -68.00 -47.22 14.81
CA LYS A 104 -69.44 -46.95 14.56
C LYS A 104 -70.10 -46.27 15.76
N LYS A 105 -69.85 -46.75 16.98
CA LYS A 105 -70.39 -46.17 18.22
C LYS A 105 -69.90 -44.73 18.46
N GLU A 106 -68.65 -44.46 18.09
CA GLU A 106 -68.02 -43.13 18.17
C GLU A 106 -68.38 -42.21 16.98
N GLY A 107 -69.19 -42.68 16.02
CA GLY A 107 -69.60 -41.89 14.84
C GLY A 107 -68.46 -41.60 13.85
N LEU A 108 -67.35 -42.33 13.95
CA LEU A 108 -66.19 -42.26 13.04
C LEU A 108 -66.42 -43.06 11.75
N VAL A 109 -67.36 -44.00 11.77
CA VAL A 109 -67.88 -44.71 10.59
C VAL A 109 -69.39 -44.52 10.54
N VAL A 110 -69.89 -44.04 9.41
CA VAL A 110 -71.30 -43.74 9.16
C VAL A 110 -71.81 -44.51 7.96
N ILE A 111 -73.12 -44.76 7.92
CA ILE A 111 -73.75 -45.51 6.83
C ILE A 111 -74.62 -44.55 6.04
N PHE A 112 -74.34 -44.41 4.74
CA PHE A 112 -75.16 -43.68 3.79
C PHE A 112 -75.55 -44.62 2.65
N ASP A 113 -76.85 -44.72 2.37
CA ASP A 113 -77.37 -45.52 1.25
C ASP A 113 -76.81 -46.97 1.20
N GLY A 114 -76.77 -47.62 2.37
CA GLY A 114 -76.26 -49.00 2.51
C GLY A 114 -74.73 -49.15 2.48
N ARG A 115 -73.96 -48.07 2.30
CA ARG A 115 -72.48 -48.09 2.24
C ARG A 115 -71.85 -47.54 3.52
N HIS A 116 -70.88 -48.24 4.09
CA HIS A 116 -70.07 -47.73 5.21
C HIS A 116 -69.05 -46.72 4.70
N SER A 117 -68.96 -45.57 5.34
CA SER A 117 -67.99 -44.52 5.03
C SER A 117 -67.27 -44.06 6.28
N TYR A 118 -65.97 -43.82 6.17
CA TYR A 118 -65.23 -43.06 7.16
C TYR A 118 -65.73 -41.62 7.20
N LYS A 119 -66.03 -41.12 8.39
CA LYS A 119 -66.20 -39.70 8.66
C LYS A 119 -64.83 -39.11 8.94
N ILE A 120 -64.33 -38.32 7.98
CA ILE A 120 -63.05 -37.62 8.10
C ILE A 120 -63.32 -36.21 8.61
N ASN A 121 -62.71 -35.86 9.73
CA ASN A 121 -62.79 -34.52 10.28
C ASN A 121 -61.62 -33.68 9.76
N VAL A 122 -61.94 -32.61 9.03
CA VAL A 122 -60.94 -31.69 8.48
C VAL A 122 -60.69 -30.61 9.51
N VAL A 123 -59.48 -30.62 10.08
CA VAL A 123 -59.08 -29.67 11.12
C VAL A 123 -58.18 -28.62 10.48
N TYR A 124 -58.71 -27.40 10.37
CA TYR A 124 -57.95 -26.25 9.91
C TYR A 124 -56.95 -25.85 10.98
N THR A 125 -55.67 -25.93 10.63
CA THR A 125 -54.52 -25.70 11.50
C THR A 125 -53.81 -24.44 11.05
N GLY A 126 -53.65 -23.49 11.96
CA GLY A 126 -52.84 -22.30 11.73
C GLY A 126 -51.82 -22.09 12.85
N ILE A 127 -50.74 -21.40 12.50
CA ILE A 127 -49.62 -21.11 13.39
C ILE A 127 -49.27 -19.63 13.30
N ASP A 128 -48.90 -19.03 14.43
CA ASP A 128 -48.30 -17.70 14.48
C ASP A 128 -47.05 -17.74 15.36
N ILE A 129 -45.89 -17.51 14.77
CA ILE A 129 -44.60 -17.67 15.44
C ILE A 129 -44.25 -16.35 16.12
N LYS A 130 -44.01 -16.38 17.42
CA LYS A 130 -43.58 -15.20 18.18
C LYS A 130 -42.08 -15.04 18.17
N GLU A 131 -41.37 -16.11 18.50
CA GLU A 131 -39.95 -16.02 18.81
C GLU A 131 -39.24 -17.34 18.53
N ILE A 132 -38.04 -17.22 17.95
CA ILE A 132 -37.06 -18.29 17.80
C ILE A 132 -35.83 -17.85 18.58
N SER A 133 -35.46 -18.63 19.59
CA SER A 133 -34.40 -18.30 20.54
C SER A 133 -33.49 -19.51 20.80
N GLU A 134 -32.35 -19.28 21.45
CA GLU A 134 -31.42 -20.35 21.89
C GLU A 134 -31.01 -21.34 20.78
N LEU A 135 -30.75 -20.86 19.56
CA LEU A 135 -30.26 -21.73 18.48
C LEU A 135 -28.84 -22.20 18.80
N ASP A 136 -28.71 -23.49 19.09
CA ASP A 136 -27.47 -24.21 19.22
C ASP A 136 -27.11 -24.85 17.87
N VAL A 137 -26.06 -24.33 17.25
CA VAL A 137 -25.57 -24.72 15.93
C VAL A 137 -24.85 -26.07 15.96
N ASP A 138 -24.36 -26.50 17.13
CA ASP A 138 -23.66 -27.77 17.29
C ASP A 138 -24.64 -28.94 17.50
N SER A 139 -25.68 -28.73 18.32
CA SER A 139 -26.70 -29.76 18.58
C SER A 139 -27.91 -29.70 17.64
N PHE A 140 -28.01 -28.65 16.80
CA PHE A 140 -29.17 -28.34 15.96
C PHE A 140 -30.48 -28.29 16.75
N THR A 141 -30.42 -27.65 17.93
CA THR A 141 -31.60 -27.46 18.78
C THR A 141 -31.88 -25.98 18.95
N TYR A 142 -33.17 -25.65 19.13
CA TYR A 142 -33.60 -24.28 19.33
C TYR A 142 -34.90 -24.24 20.11
N THR A 143 -35.17 -23.11 20.75
CA THR A 143 -36.41 -22.86 21.48
C THR A 143 -37.38 -22.09 20.58
N LEU A 144 -38.58 -22.63 20.39
CA LEU A 144 -39.64 -22.02 19.59
C LEU A 144 -40.82 -21.63 20.47
N ASP A 145 -41.26 -20.38 20.34
CA ASP A 145 -42.43 -19.81 21.00
C ASP A 145 -43.47 -19.40 19.93
N PHE A 146 -44.66 -20.00 19.98
CA PHE A 146 -45.68 -19.81 18.96
C PHE A 146 -47.10 -20.05 19.48
N TYR A 147 -48.06 -19.47 18.76
CA TYR A 147 -49.46 -19.82 18.87
C TYR A 147 -49.84 -20.86 17.82
N LEU A 148 -50.59 -21.87 18.24
CA LEU A 148 -51.18 -22.90 17.40
C LEU A 148 -52.69 -22.88 17.58
N TRP A 149 -53.46 -22.86 16.50
CA TRP A 149 -54.90 -22.97 16.61
C TRP A 149 -55.49 -24.03 15.70
N PHE A 150 -56.61 -24.57 16.15
CA PHE A 150 -57.43 -25.51 15.41
C PHE A 150 -58.83 -24.95 15.24
N ARG A 151 -59.34 -25.04 14.02
CA ARG A 151 -60.73 -24.75 13.66
C ARG A 151 -61.35 -25.97 13.01
N TYR A 152 -62.37 -26.52 13.65
CA TYR A 152 -62.97 -27.81 13.27
C TYR A 152 -64.48 -27.79 13.53
N HIS A 153 -65.17 -28.91 13.38
CA HIS A 153 -66.58 -29.04 13.70
C HIS A 153 -66.82 -30.36 14.45
N GLY A 154 -67.79 -30.38 15.36
CA GLY A 154 -68.08 -31.54 16.22
C GLY A 154 -67.23 -31.60 17.49
N ASP A 155 -67.48 -32.62 18.31
CA ASP A 155 -66.77 -32.89 19.57
C ASP A 155 -65.59 -33.84 19.32
N ILE A 156 -64.41 -33.27 19.12
CA ILE A 156 -63.18 -33.98 18.72
C ILE A 156 -62.04 -33.51 19.61
N GLN A 157 -61.25 -34.45 20.11
CA GLN A 157 -60.08 -34.17 20.93
C GLN A 157 -58.87 -33.78 20.06
N VAL A 158 -58.88 -32.54 19.54
CA VAL A 158 -57.78 -32.01 18.72
C VAL A 158 -56.53 -31.63 19.53
N GLN A 159 -56.64 -31.58 20.86
CA GLN A 159 -55.52 -31.24 21.75
C GLN A 159 -54.49 -32.37 21.89
N GLU A 160 -54.84 -33.60 21.54
CA GLU A 160 -53.96 -34.76 21.62
C GLU A 160 -53.03 -34.86 20.41
N VAL A 161 -51.98 -34.03 20.38
CA VAL A 161 -50.95 -34.07 19.34
C VAL A 161 -49.60 -34.55 19.86
N GLU A 162 -48.80 -35.11 18.96
CA GLU A 162 -47.42 -35.53 19.18
C GLU A 162 -46.52 -34.72 18.24
N PHE A 163 -45.63 -33.90 18.82
CA PHE A 163 -44.58 -33.21 18.07
C PHE A 163 -43.41 -34.17 17.83
N LEU A 164 -43.16 -34.52 16.58
CA LEU A 164 -42.18 -35.52 16.17
C LEU A 164 -40.73 -35.04 16.26
N ASN A 165 -40.52 -33.71 16.23
CA ASN A 165 -39.21 -33.09 16.32
C ASN A 165 -39.00 -32.31 17.64
N ALA A 166 -39.89 -32.44 18.61
CA ALA A 166 -39.67 -31.88 19.95
C ALA A 166 -38.69 -32.76 20.74
N LEU A 167 -37.82 -32.13 21.53
CA LEU A 167 -36.87 -32.85 22.41
C LEU A 167 -37.58 -33.43 23.64
N ASP A 168 -38.58 -32.72 24.15
CA ASP A 168 -39.41 -33.12 25.28
C ASP A 168 -40.89 -33.25 24.85
N PRO A 169 -41.68 -34.15 25.44
CA PRO A 169 -43.11 -34.25 25.16
C PRO A 169 -43.85 -32.95 25.52
N ILE A 170 -44.51 -32.33 24.53
CA ILE A 170 -45.28 -31.09 24.70
C ILE A 170 -46.77 -31.44 24.76
N ASN A 171 -47.44 -31.04 25.83
CA ASN A 171 -48.90 -31.09 25.93
C ASN A 171 -49.48 -29.69 25.68
N LEU A 172 -50.49 -29.61 24.82
CA LEU A 172 -51.13 -28.33 24.49
C LEU A 172 -51.95 -27.81 25.67
N GLN A 173 -51.68 -26.58 26.10
CA GLN A 173 -52.47 -25.86 27.11
C GLN A 173 -53.37 -24.84 26.41
N GLU A 174 -54.66 -24.89 26.70
CA GLU A 174 -55.67 -24.04 26.07
C GLU A 174 -55.52 -22.59 26.53
N HIS A 175 -55.40 -21.67 25.58
CA HIS A 175 -55.22 -20.23 25.83
C HIS A 175 -56.54 -19.46 25.65
N GLU A 176 -57.29 -19.75 24.58
CA GLU A 176 -58.57 -19.11 24.29
C GLU A 176 -59.49 -20.07 23.50
N ALA A 177 -60.79 -20.07 23.82
CA ALA A 177 -61.80 -20.88 23.16
C ALA A 177 -63.02 -20.05 22.75
N GLN A 178 -63.39 -20.09 21.47
CA GLN A 178 -64.57 -19.38 20.94
C GLN A 178 -65.68 -20.37 20.57
N LYS A 179 -66.88 -20.19 21.15
CA LYS A 179 -68.01 -21.14 21.06
C LYS A 179 -68.68 -21.23 19.68
N GLU A 180 -68.62 -20.18 18.86
CA GLU A 180 -69.40 -20.09 17.62
C GLU A 180 -68.84 -20.89 16.43
N ALA A 181 -67.59 -21.37 16.49
CA ALA A 181 -66.93 -22.04 15.37
C ALA A 181 -65.98 -23.19 15.74
N ASN A 182 -66.04 -23.73 16.96
CA ASN A 182 -65.07 -24.71 17.49
C ASN A 182 -63.63 -24.31 17.16
N TYR A 183 -63.28 -23.07 17.50
CA TYR A 183 -61.93 -22.53 17.41
C TYR A 183 -61.25 -22.68 18.78
N ARG A 184 -60.05 -23.28 18.79
CA ARG A 184 -59.22 -23.40 19.99
C ARG A 184 -57.81 -22.91 19.70
N LEU A 185 -57.32 -21.99 20.53
CA LEU A 185 -55.99 -21.40 20.47
C LEU A 185 -55.14 -21.95 21.62
N TYR A 186 -53.93 -22.35 21.31
CA TYR A 186 -52.94 -22.89 22.24
C TYR A 186 -51.67 -22.06 22.15
N HIS A 187 -51.07 -21.77 23.30
CA HIS A 187 -49.74 -21.19 23.37
C HIS A 187 -48.74 -22.30 23.62
N VAL A 188 -47.70 -22.39 22.78
CA VAL A 188 -46.72 -23.46 22.83
C VAL A 188 -45.32 -22.87 22.87
N LYS A 189 -44.56 -23.28 23.88
CA LYS A 189 -43.13 -23.00 23.99
C LYS A 189 -42.40 -24.30 24.29
N GLY A 190 -41.38 -24.62 23.50
CA GLY A 190 -40.62 -25.85 23.69
C GLY A 190 -39.32 -25.87 22.89
N LYS A 191 -38.48 -26.88 23.17
CA LYS A 191 -37.24 -27.13 22.45
C LYS A 191 -37.48 -28.12 21.31
N PHE A 192 -37.01 -27.76 20.13
CA PHE A 192 -37.17 -28.54 18.92
C PHE A 192 -35.82 -28.81 18.25
N ARG A 193 -35.75 -29.92 17.52
CA ARG A 193 -34.64 -30.24 16.64
C ARG A 193 -34.88 -29.58 15.27
N ALA A 194 -33.89 -28.82 14.82
CA ALA A 194 -33.84 -28.24 13.48
C ALA A 194 -33.64 -29.34 12.43
N ASP A 195 -33.80 -29.01 11.15
CA ASP A 195 -33.37 -29.86 10.05
C ASP A 195 -34.06 -31.24 10.07
N PHE A 196 -35.29 -31.27 10.59
CA PHE A 196 -36.15 -32.46 10.69
C PHE A 196 -36.69 -32.94 9.32
N LEU A 197 -36.27 -32.31 8.22
CA LEU A 197 -36.66 -32.64 6.86
C LEU A 197 -35.47 -33.17 6.04
N PRO A 198 -35.53 -34.42 5.53
CA PRO A 198 -34.38 -35.09 4.92
C PRO A 198 -33.82 -34.50 3.61
N SER A 199 -34.46 -33.49 3.00
CA SER A 199 -34.22 -33.15 1.58
C SER A 199 -33.61 -31.77 1.31
N LEU A 200 -33.17 -31.01 2.32
CA LEU A 200 -32.86 -29.57 2.15
C LEU A 200 -31.62 -29.05 2.90
N HIS A 201 -30.65 -29.90 3.27
CA HIS A 201 -29.42 -29.43 3.92
C HIS A 201 -28.48 -28.77 2.91
N SER A 202 -28.17 -27.49 3.11
CA SER A 202 -27.09 -26.78 2.40
C SER A 202 -26.36 -25.88 3.40
N PHE A 203 -25.08 -25.62 3.19
CA PHE A 203 -24.27 -24.88 4.17
C PHE A 203 -24.80 -23.45 4.36
N GLY A 204 -24.95 -23.05 5.63
CA GLY A 204 -25.55 -21.77 5.98
C GLY A 204 -27.05 -21.69 5.70
N ASN A 205 -27.73 -22.81 5.40
CA ASN A 205 -29.18 -22.90 5.23
C ASN A 205 -29.76 -23.96 6.19
N HIS A 206 -30.61 -23.54 7.12
CA HIS A 206 -31.27 -24.44 8.07
C HIS A 206 -32.79 -24.31 8.04
N ILE A 207 -33.47 -25.41 8.32
CA ILE A 207 -34.93 -25.44 8.45
C ILE A 207 -35.29 -25.57 9.92
N LEU A 208 -35.87 -24.50 10.46
CA LEU A 208 -36.51 -24.47 11.77
C LEU A 208 -38.01 -24.73 11.61
N GLY A 209 -38.73 -24.92 12.71
CA GLY A 209 -40.18 -25.15 12.74
C GLY A 209 -40.61 -26.51 13.29
N ILE A 210 -41.88 -26.84 13.11
CA ILE A 210 -42.53 -27.95 13.81
C ILE A 210 -43.02 -29.03 12.86
N SER A 211 -43.01 -30.26 13.35
CA SER A 211 -43.64 -31.41 12.74
C SER A 211 -44.49 -32.11 13.78
N PHE A 212 -45.80 -32.24 13.54
CA PHE A 212 -46.68 -32.91 14.49
C PHE A 212 -47.79 -33.73 13.82
N ARG A 213 -48.34 -34.68 14.58
CA ARG A 213 -49.47 -35.52 14.20
C ARG A 213 -50.46 -35.70 15.35
N PRO A 214 -51.73 -36.05 15.09
CA PRO A 214 -52.65 -36.50 16.13
C PRO A 214 -52.16 -37.80 16.78
N ARG A 215 -52.41 -37.97 18.09
CA ARG A 215 -52.00 -39.16 18.84
C ARG A 215 -52.99 -40.32 18.71
N SER A 216 -54.28 -40.03 18.64
CA SER A 216 -55.37 -41.02 18.78
C SER A 216 -56.16 -41.28 17.49
N MET A 217 -56.24 -40.32 16.58
CA MET A 217 -57.00 -40.46 15.32
C MET A 217 -56.10 -40.66 14.11
N ASP A 218 -56.37 -41.71 13.35
CA ASP A 218 -55.69 -41.99 12.07
C ASP A 218 -56.16 -41.04 10.96
N ARG A 219 -55.43 -41.07 9.83
CA ARG A 219 -55.70 -40.25 8.65
C ARG A 219 -57.10 -40.47 8.06
N ASN A 220 -57.70 -41.64 8.25
CA ASN A 220 -59.05 -41.93 7.75
C ASN A 220 -60.14 -41.26 8.61
N ASN A 221 -59.80 -40.69 9.77
CA ASN A 221 -60.75 -40.02 10.65
C ASN A 221 -60.39 -38.55 10.96
N LEU A 222 -59.14 -38.13 10.76
CA LEU A 222 -58.70 -36.75 10.95
C LEU A 222 -57.62 -36.36 9.94
N ILE A 223 -57.85 -35.25 9.24
CA ILE A 223 -56.87 -34.63 8.34
C ILE A 223 -56.59 -33.20 8.78
N LEU A 224 -55.31 -32.88 8.98
CA LEU A 224 -54.84 -31.53 9.30
C LEU A 224 -54.64 -30.75 8.00
N VAL A 225 -55.31 -29.61 7.85
CA VAL A 225 -55.21 -28.76 6.66
C VAL A 225 -54.79 -27.34 7.05
N LYS A 226 -53.94 -26.70 6.25
CA LYS A 226 -53.50 -25.32 6.46
C LYS A 226 -54.68 -24.33 6.51
N ASP A 227 -54.78 -23.55 7.58
CA ASP A 227 -55.79 -22.49 7.73
C ASP A 227 -55.37 -21.16 7.09
N VAL A 228 -55.43 -21.11 5.75
CA VAL A 228 -55.05 -19.92 4.97
C VAL A 228 -55.88 -18.68 5.38
N LEU A 229 -57.17 -18.88 5.67
CA LEU A 229 -58.08 -17.80 6.05
C LEU A 229 -57.82 -17.31 7.49
N GLY A 230 -57.61 -18.23 8.42
CA GLY A 230 -57.30 -17.89 9.82
C GLY A 230 -55.98 -17.16 9.97
N MET A 231 -54.97 -17.50 9.17
CA MET A 231 -53.67 -16.82 9.18
C MET A 231 -53.67 -15.47 8.43
N ARG A 232 -54.78 -15.10 7.76
CA ARG A 232 -54.90 -13.89 6.93
C ARG A 232 -53.82 -13.76 5.85
N LEU A 233 -53.41 -14.87 5.24
CA LEU A 233 -52.36 -14.90 4.22
C LEU A 233 -52.96 -14.80 2.82
N SER A 234 -52.48 -13.86 2.00
CA SER A 234 -52.75 -13.86 0.55
C SER A 234 -51.79 -14.79 -0.19
N ASN A 235 -50.53 -14.86 0.24
CA ASN A 235 -49.50 -15.79 -0.24
C ASN A 235 -48.45 -16.09 0.85
N ASP A 236 -47.62 -17.12 0.66
CA ASP A 236 -46.58 -17.54 1.63
C ASP A 236 -45.49 -16.49 1.88
N LYS A 237 -45.28 -15.58 0.91
CA LYS A 237 -44.35 -14.44 1.04
C LYS A 237 -44.79 -13.43 2.11
N ASP A 238 -46.09 -13.27 2.34
CA ASP A 238 -46.62 -12.32 3.32
C ASP A 238 -46.24 -12.73 4.75
N LEU A 239 -46.07 -14.04 5.00
CA LEU A 239 -45.66 -14.57 6.29
C LEU A 239 -44.18 -14.29 6.56
N VAL A 240 -43.31 -14.41 5.55
CA VAL A 240 -41.89 -14.03 5.66
C VAL A 240 -41.75 -12.55 5.99
N GLU A 241 -42.53 -11.69 5.32
CA GLU A 241 -42.53 -10.25 5.60
C GLU A 241 -43.06 -9.92 6.99
N LYS A 242 -44.10 -10.62 7.46
CA LYS A 242 -44.63 -10.48 8.82
C LYS A 242 -43.57 -10.88 9.85
N MET A 243 -42.97 -12.06 9.73
CA MET A 243 -41.95 -12.54 10.68
C MET A 243 -40.70 -11.66 10.71
N ASN A 244 -40.27 -11.13 9.56
CA ASN A 244 -39.17 -10.18 9.49
C ASN A 244 -39.52 -8.82 10.12
N ARG A 245 -40.78 -8.37 10.01
CA ARG A 245 -41.27 -7.14 10.66
C ARG A 245 -41.37 -7.30 12.17
N ASP A 246 -41.82 -8.48 12.62
CA ASP A 246 -42.03 -8.82 14.02
C ASP A 246 -40.72 -9.24 14.73
N ASN A 247 -39.59 -9.23 14.01
CA ASN A 247 -38.25 -9.51 14.53
C ASN A 247 -38.14 -10.88 15.26
N VAL A 248 -38.79 -11.91 14.73
CA VAL A 248 -38.92 -13.23 15.34
C VAL A 248 -37.57 -13.93 15.65
N LEU A 249 -36.48 -13.57 14.95
CA LEU A 249 -35.14 -14.14 15.12
C LEU A 249 -34.20 -13.35 16.07
N ASN A 250 -34.65 -12.23 16.65
CA ASN A 250 -33.75 -11.29 17.36
C ASN A 250 -33.13 -11.83 18.65
N SER A 251 -33.61 -12.96 19.20
CA SER A 251 -33.11 -13.53 20.46
C SER A 251 -32.20 -14.75 20.27
N ILE A 252 -31.69 -14.97 19.06
CA ILE A 252 -30.68 -15.99 18.81
C ILE A 252 -29.32 -15.48 19.33
N GLY A 253 -29.11 -15.64 20.64
CA GLY A 253 -27.78 -15.65 21.23
C GLY A 253 -27.12 -16.97 20.88
N VAL A 254 -26.19 -16.96 19.93
CA VAL A 254 -25.37 -18.14 19.62
C VAL A 254 -24.45 -18.39 20.83
N GLN A 255 -24.82 -19.35 21.70
CA GLN A 255 -23.89 -19.87 22.69
C GLN A 255 -22.83 -20.69 21.93
N GLY A 256 -21.69 -20.06 21.64
CA GLY A 256 -20.59 -20.71 20.93
C GLY A 256 -19.60 -19.75 20.29
N SER A 257 -20.00 -18.51 19.98
CA SER A 257 -19.05 -17.47 19.60
C SER A 257 -18.58 -16.72 20.85
N LEU A 258 -17.27 -16.65 21.04
CA LEU A 258 -16.59 -15.87 22.08
C LEU A 258 -16.70 -14.36 21.78
N GLY A 259 -17.91 -13.86 21.58
CA GLY A 259 -18.23 -12.44 21.42
C GLY A 259 -18.28 -11.78 22.78
N ARG A 260 -17.13 -11.30 23.26
CA ARG A 260 -17.00 -10.52 24.48
C ARG A 260 -17.81 -9.22 24.33
N VAL A 261 -18.89 -9.07 25.10
CA VAL A 261 -19.67 -7.83 25.19
C VAL A 261 -18.76 -6.74 25.78
N GLU A 262 -18.27 -5.82 24.95
CA GLU A 262 -17.57 -4.62 25.40
C GLU A 262 -18.62 -3.56 25.79
N THR A 263 -18.82 -3.36 27.09
CA THR A 263 -19.50 -2.20 27.63
C THR A 263 -18.55 -1.00 27.62
N THR A 264 -18.69 -0.09 26.66
CA THR A 264 -18.06 1.24 26.72
C THR A 264 -19.03 2.27 27.25
N THR A 265 -18.76 2.77 28.45
CA THR A 265 -19.32 3.99 29.03
C THR A 265 -18.72 5.23 28.38
N SER A 266 -19.53 6.03 27.68
CA SER A 266 -19.34 7.47 27.45
C SER A 266 -20.72 8.07 27.16
N GLY A 267 -21.26 9.01 27.94
CA GLY A 267 -20.76 10.38 28.05
C GLY A 267 -21.36 11.19 26.89
N GLY A 268 -22.43 11.96 27.16
CA GLY A 268 -23.35 12.48 26.15
C GLY A 268 -22.82 13.57 25.22
N ALA A 269 -23.45 13.66 24.04
CA ALA A 269 -23.76 14.87 23.29
C ALA A 269 -24.61 14.47 22.07
N GLU A 270 -25.58 15.30 21.72
CA GLU A 270 -26.48 15.14 20.58
C GLU A 270 -25.71 14.87 19.27
N GLY A 271 -25.98 13.71 18.67
CA GLY A 271 -25.45 13.35 17.36
C GLY A 271 -26.29 12.22 16.81
N ARG A 272 -26.97 12.48 15.68
CA ARG A 272 -27.74 11.50 14.89
C ARG A 272 -26.99 10.17 14.83
N THR A 273 -27.41 9.22 15.66
CA THR A 273 -26.87 7.87 15.67
C THR A 273 -27.44 7.17 14.45
N ILE A 274 -26.60 6.99 13.43
CA ILE A 274 -26.85 6.06 12.35
C ILE A 274 -27.04 4.69 13.01
N LEU A 275 -28.29 4.23 13.07
CA LEU A 275 -28.69 2.88 13.48
C LEU A 275 -28.00 1.87 12.55
N LYS A 276 -26.77 1.51 12.92
CA LYS A 276 -26.04 0.37 12.38
C LYS A 276 -26.04 -0.72 13.46
N GLU A 277 -27.23 -1.06 13.95
CA GLU A 277 -27.41 -2.31 14.69
C GLU A 277 -27.17 -3.44 13.68
N MET A 278 -26.04 -4.12 13.87
CA MET A 278 -25.69 -5.32 13.13
C MET A 278 -26.76 -6.36 13.39
N LYS A 279 -27.61 -6.56 12.38
CA LYS A 279 -28.52 -7.70 12.26
C LYS A 279 -27.74 -8.97 12.56
N HIS A 280 -28.25 -9.76 13.51
CA HIS A 280 -27.75 -11.08 13.81
C HIS A 280 -27.69 -11.91 12.52
N GLY A 281 -26.60 -12.67 12.35
CA GLY A 281 -26.12 -13.17 11.06
C GLY A 281 -26.99 -14.22 10.35
N TRP A 282 -28.30 -14.31 10.63
CA TRP A 282 -29.24 -15.23 10.00
C TRP A 282 -30.51 -14.49 9.55
N LYS A 283 -30.99 -14.81 8.35
CA LYS A 283 -32.17 -14.20 7.73
C LYS A 283 -33.18 -15.26 7.32
N ILE A 284 -34.48 -15.00 7.52
CA ILE A 284 -35.54 -15.87 7.01
C ILE A 284 -35.64 -15.70 5.49
N SER A 285 -35.41 -16.77 4.75
CA SER A 285 -35.58 -16.77 3.29
C SER A 285 -36.96 -17.22 2.84
N GLU A 286 -37.55 -18.20 3.53
CA GLU A 286 -38.78 -18.87 3.09
C GLU A 286 -39.50 -19.53 4.27
N VAL A 287 -40.85 -19.60 4.22
CA VAL A 287 -41.65 -20.45 5.09
C VAL A 287 -42.40 -21.48 4.24
N LEU A 288 -42.30 -22.75 4.62
CA LEU A 288 -42.83 -23.91 3.93
C LEU A 288 -43.93 -24.55 4.78
N PHE A 289 -45.07 -24.82 4.15
CA PHE A 289 -46.13 -25.63 4.73
C PHE A 289 -46.36 -26.85 3.84
N PHE A 290 -46.31 -28.03 4.41
CA PHE A 290 -46.65 -29.25 3.68
C PHE A 290 -47.30 -30.28 4.61
N GLN A 291 -48.20 -31.05 4.01
CA GLN A 291 -48.94 -32.13 4.66
C GLN A 291 -48.51 -33.43 4.02
N ASP A 292 -48.26 -34.42 4.87
CA ASP A 292 -47.89 -35.76 4.45
C ASP A 292 -48.37 -36.78 5.49
N ILE A 293 -47.84 -38.00 5.39
CA ILE A 293 -48.27 -39.15 6.19
C ILE A 293 -47.15 -39.53 7.15
N ALA A 294 -47.49 -39.68 8.42
CA ALA A 294 -46.62 -40.30 9.41
C ALA A 294 -47.10 -41.71 9.70
N GLU A 295 -46.30 -42.70 9.31
CA GLU A 295 -46.58 -44.10 9.61
C GLU A 295 -46.17 -44.46 11.04
N LYS A 296 -46.96 -45.32 11.68
CA LYS A 296 -46.63 -45.93 12.97
C LYS A 296 -46.78 -47.44 12.85
N SER A 297 -45.71 -48.19 13.11
CA SER A 297 -45.78 -49.65 13.10
C SER A 297 -46.74 -50.18 14.18
N LEU A 298 -47.53 -51.17 13.79
CA LEU A 298 -48.52 -51.87 14.62
C LEU A 298 -48.00 -53.22 15.14
N LEU A 299 -46.74 -53.58 14.83
CA LEU A 299 -46.11 -54.82 15.29
C LEU A 299 -46.21 -54.93 16.82
N GLY A 300 -46.90 -55.98 17.29
CA GLY A 300 -47.07 -56.28 18.72
C GLY A 300 -48.29 -55.65 19.41
N ASN A 301 -49.16 -54.90 18.70
CA ASN A 301 -50.38 -54.34 19.28
C ASN A 301 -51.62 -55.23 19.02
N PRO A 302 -52.20 -55.87 20.07
CA PRO A 302 -53.33 -56.79 19.90
C PRO A 302 -54.65 -56.11 19.47
N GLY A 303 -54.74 -54.78 19.49
CA GLY A 303 -55.94 -54.05 19.08
C GLY A 303 -56.13 -53.85 17.57
N PHE A 304 -55.20 -54.32 16.73
CA PHE A 304 -55.15 -53.99 15.29
C PHE A 304 -54.85 -55.18 14.36
N PHE A 305 -55.40 -56.36 14.67
CA PHE A 305 -55.07 -57.64 14.01
C PHE A 305 -55.40 -57.78 12.51
N ASN A 306 -56.15 -56.84 11.90
CA ASN A 306 -56.64 -56.92 10.52
C ASN A 306 -56.12 -55.80 9.57
N VAL A 307 -55.13 -55.01 9.98
CA VAL A 307 -54.64 -53.89 9.16
C VAL A 307 -53.59 -54.37 8.15
N ARG A 308 -53.92 -54.31 6.85
CA ARG A 308 -52.99 -54.62 5.75
C ARG A 308 -51.81 -53.64 5.77
N GLY A 309 -50.58 -54.14 5.69
CA GLY A 309 -49.36 -53.32 5.74
C GLY A 309 -48.77 -53.09 7.15
N GLY A 310 -49.50 -53.44 8.22
CA GLY A 310 -48.95 -53.44 9.59
C GLY A 310 -48.53 -52.07 10.12
N THR A 311 -48.99 -50.98 9.50
CA THR A 311 -48.75 -49.60 9.90
C THR A 311 -50.09 -48.85 9.99
N LEU A 312 -50.18 -47.90 10.93
CA LEU A 312 -51.26 -46.92 10.96
C LEU A 312 -50.74 -45.60 10.39
N GLU A 313 -51.49 -45.03 9.46
CA GLU A 313 -51.18 -43.76 8.85
C GLU A 313 -51.84 -42.61 9.59
N TYR A 314 -51.07 -41.59 9.96
CA TYR A 314 -51.57 -40.36 10.55
C TYR A 314 -51.34 -39.19 9.61
N SER A 315 -52.29 -38.25 9.59
CA SER A 315 -52.06 -36.96 8.94
C SER A 315 -51.00 -36.19 9.73
N ARG A 316 -49.90 -35.82 9.06
CA ARG A 316 -48.82 -35.03 9.63
C ARG A 316 -48.84 -33.63 9.04
N PHE A 317 -48.69 -32.64 9.92
CA PHE A 317 -48.61 -31.23 9.55
C PHE A 317 -47.20 -30.72 9.86
N ASN A 318 -46.58 -30.10 8.85
CA ASN A 318 -45.23 -29.60 8.97
C ASN A 318 -45.15 -28.12 8.60
N VAL A 319 -44.39 -27.39 9.39
CA VAL A 319 -44.05 -25.98 9.16
C VAL A 319 -42.54 -25.89 9.18
N GLY A 320 -41.93 -25.51 8.06
CA GLY A 320 -40.50 -25.28 7.93
C GLY A 320 -40.21 -23.80 7.72
N ILE A 321 -39.24 -23.23 8.43
CA ILE A 321 -38.78 -21.85 8.32
C ILE A 321 -37.33 -21.94 7.90
N ARG A 322 -37.04 -21.58 6.66
CA ARG A 322 -35.68 -21.60 6.14
C ARG A 322 -34.95 -20.33 6.58
N ILE A 323 -33.85 -20.51 7.30
CA ILE A 323 -32.93 -19.45 7.70
C ILE A 323 -31.62 -19.58 6.92
N VAL A 324 -31.03 -18.44 6.54
CA VAL A 324 -29.81 -18.34 5.73
C VAL A 324 -28.81 -17.41 6.41
N GLU A 325 -27.52 -17.74 6.43
CA GLU A 325 -26.50 -16.86 7.01
C GLU A 325 -26.37 -15.54 6.19
N ASP A 326 -26.54 -14.38 6.84
CA ASP A 326 -26.53 -13.03 6.24
C ASP A 326 -25.08 -12.52 6.04
N LYS A 327 -24.26 -13.30 5.34
CA LYS A 327 -22.89 -12.94 4.94
C LYS A 327 -22.73 -13.03 3.43
N LEU A 328 -22.32 -11.92 2.81
CA LEU A 328 -21.94 -11.90 1.40
C LEU A 328 -20.59 -12.62 1.24
N THR A 329 -20.62 -13.88 0.83
CA THR A 329 -19.41 -14.67 0.58
C THR A 329 -19.28 -14.97 -0.92
N LEU A 330 -18.06 -14.87 -1.46
CA LEU A 330 -17.75 -15.19 -2.87
C LEU A 330 -18.26 -16.59 -3.26
N ARG A 331 -18.32 -17.51 -2.30
CA ARG A 331 -18.85 -18.86 -2.44
C ARG A 331 -20.29 -18.93 -2.96
N GLN A 332 -21.13 -17.93 -2.68
CA GLN A 332 -22.52 -17.91 -3.14
C GLN A 332 -22.66 -17.56 -4.63
N VAL A 333 -21.56 -17.19 -5.31
CA VAL A 333 -21.57 -16.81 -6.75
C VAL A 333 -21.77 -18.01 -7.66
N VAL A 334 -21.25 -19.20 -7.30
CA VAL A 334 -21.41 -20.43 -8.09
C VAL A 334 -22.43 -21.33 -7.39
N PRO A 335 -23.65 -21.52 -7.96
CA PRO A 335 -24.63 -22.40 -7.35
C PRO A 335 -24.08 -23.82 -7.25
N GLU A 336 -24.24 -24.47 -6.09
CA GLU A 336 -23.66 -25.79 -5.80
C GLU A 336 -23.96 -26.82 -6.90
N LYS A 337 -25.20 -26.83 -7.40
CA LYS A 337 -25.66 -27.73 -8.47
C LYS A 337 -24.85 -27.63 -9.76
N TYR A 338 -24.26 -26.46 -10.03
CA TYR A 338 -23.50 -26.19 -11.25
C TYR A 338 -22.00 -26.15 -11.03
N ALA A 339 -21.48 -26.31 -9.80
CA ALA A 339 -20.07 -26.16 -9.47
C ALA A 339 -19.11 -27.10 -10.26
N VAL A 340 -19.61 -28.26 -10.69
CA VAL A 340 -18.83 -29.24 -11.47
C VAL A 340 -18.41 -28.71 -12.84
N TYR A 341 -19.27 -27.94 -13.52
CA TYR A 341 -19.01 -27.44 -14.86
C TYR A 341 -17.84 -26.43 -14.93
N PRO A 342 -17.84 -25.32 -14.13
CA PRO A 342 -16.72 -24.40 -14.10
C PRO A 342 -15.45 -25.05 -13.52
N LEU A 343 -15.57 -26.03 -12.61
CA LEU A 343 -14.43 -26.81 -12.13
C LEU A 343 -13.73 -27.56 -13.27
N LEU A 344 -14.47 -28.36 -14.05
CA LEU A 344 -13.91 -29.10 -15.18
C LEU A 344 -13.37 -28.16 -16.27
N PHE A 345 -14.09 -27.08 -16.57
CA PHE A 345 -13.65 -26.08 -17.52
C PHE A 345 -12.31 -25.43 -17.11
N SER A 346 -12.18 -25.05 -15.84
CA SER A 346 -10.95 -24.44 -15.31
C SER A 346 -9.76 -25.40 -15.34
N LEU A 347 -9.97 -26.69 -15.03
CA LEU A 347 -8.95 -27.75 -15.14
C LEU A 347 -8.47 -27.95 -16.58
N ILE A 348 -9.41 -28.03 -17.53
CA ILE A 348 -9.09 -28.17 -18.97
C ILE A 348 -8.35 -26.93 -19.47
N ALA A 349 -8.82 -25.73 -19.13
CA ALA A 349 -8.18 -24.49 -19.52
C ALA A 349 -6.75 -24.35 -18.96
N MET A 350 -6.53 -24.73 -17.71
CA MET A 350 -5.19 -24.81 -17.09
C MET A 350 -4.28 -25.81 -17.79
N MET A 351 -4.79 -27.00 -18.15
CA MET A 351 -4.03 -28.01 -18.88
C MET A 351 -3.64 -27.53 -20.28
N LEU A 352 -4.57 -26.88 -20.99
CA LEU A 352 -4.31 -26.27 -22.31
C LEU A 352 -3.27 -25.15 -22.23
N LEU A 353 -3.36 -24.27 -21.22
CA LEU A 353 -2.35 -23.24 -20.98
C LEU A 353 -0.97 -23.84 -20.71
N ALA A 354 -0.90 -24.89 -19.89
CA ALA A 354 0.36 -25.59 -19.61
C ALA A 354 0.96 -26.23 -20.87
N ALA A 355 0.13 -26.85 -21.71
CA ALA A 355 0.55 -27.41 -23.00
C ALA A 355 1.08 -26.32 -23.96
N LEU A 356 0.39 -25.18 -24.04
CA LEU A 356 0.77 -24.05 -24.90
C LEU A 356 2.13 -23.44 -24.52
N VAL A 357 2.46 -23.44 -23.23
CA VAL A 357 3.75 -22.96 -22.70
C VAL A 357 4.87 -23.98 -22.93
N LYS A 358 4.58 -25.28 -22.77
CA LYS A 358 5.57 -26.36 -22.93
C LYS A 358 6.10 -26.48 -24.37
N ASP A 359 5.27 -26.20 -25.37
CA ASP A 359 5.62 -26.40 -26.79
C ASP A 359 6.44 -25.23 -27.39
N ARG A 360 6.65 -24.15 -26.63
CA ARG A 360 7.33 -22.92 -27.10
C ARG A 360 8.61 -22.56 -26.35
N THR A 361 9.14 -23.45 -25.50
CA THR A 361 10.46 -23.24 -24.89
C THR A 361 11.55 -23.42 -25.96
N PRO A 362 12.37 -22.40 -26.28
CA PRO A 362 13.45 -22.58 -27.26
C PRO A 362 14.48 -23.59 -26.73
N LYS A 363 14.81 -24.60 -27.53
CA LYS A 363 15.98 -25.46 -27.28
C LYS A 363 17.23 -24.56 -27.26
N PRO A 364 18.15 -24.70 -26.29
CA PRO A 364 19.36 -23.89 -26.27
C PRO A 364 20.17 -24.16 -27.54
N LYS A 365 20.52 -23.10 -28.28
CA LYS A 365 21.44 -23.19 -29.41
C LYS A 365 22.80 -23.63 -28.90
N LYS A 366 23.30 -24.76 -29.39
CA LYS A 366 24.70 -25.19 -29.22
C LYS A 366 25.61 -24.13 -29.84
N GLY A 367 26.41 -23.46 -29.01
CA GLY A 367 27.49 -22.58 -29.46
C GLY A 367 27.34 -21.12 -29.05
N MET A 368 27.39 -20.83 -27.74
CA MET A 368 27.81 -19.52 -27.23
C MET A 368 28.43 -19.73 -25.86
N LYS A 369 29.77 -19.67 -25.79
CA LYS A 369 30.51 -19.64 -24.53
C LYS A 369 30.60 -18.18 -24.07
N SER A 370 29.93 -17.82 -22.98
CA SER A 370 30.48 -16.89 -21.98
C SER A 370 29.63 -16.87 -20.69
N GLY A 371 30.29 -17.12 -19.56
CA GLY A 371 30.03 -16.45 -18.29
C GLY A 371 28.77 -16.77 -17.46
N ALA A 372 28.17 -17.96 -17.56
CA ALA A 372 26.98 -18.30 -16.77
C ALA A 372 27.09 -19.66 -16.05
N ASP A 373 28.24 -19.95 -15.42
CA ASP A 373 28.42 -21.16 -14.59
C ASP A 373 28.17 -20.95 -13.08
N ASP A 374 27.88 -19.72 -12.61
CA ASP A 374 27.71 -19.42 -11.17
C ASP A 374 26.26 -19.20 -10.69
N LEU A 375 25.25 -19.67 -11.44
CA LEU A 375 23.87 -19.76 -10.94
C LEU A 375 23.30 -21.18 -11.09
N LYS A 376 24.00 -22.14 -10.49
CA LYS A 376 23.35 -23.34 -9.95
C LYS A 376 22.97 -23.05 -8.50
N ASP A 377 21.80 -23.52 -8.11
CA ASP A 377 21.24 -23.47 -6.75
C ASP A 377 20.61 -22.16 -6.25
N VAL A 378 19.43 -21.86 -6.78
CA VAL A 378 18.25 -21.71 -5.91
C VAL A 378 17.05 -22.34 -6.65
N THR A 379 16.78 -23.61 -6.37
CA THR A 379 15.46 -24.17 -6.67
C THR A 379 14.46 -23.51 -5.70
N PRO A 380 13.42 -22.80 -6.16
CA PRO A 380 12.41 -22.29 -5.24
C PRO A 380 11.65 -23.46 -4.60
N PRO A 381 11.26 -23.36 -3.32
CA PRO A 381 10.41 -24.35 -2.66
C PRO A 381 9.00 -24.23 -3.24
N GLY A 382 8.78 -24.86 -4.40
CA GLY A 382 7.54 -24.74 -5.16
C GLY A 382 7.30 -25.85 -6.17
N LYS A 383 8.11 -26.92 -6.15
CA LYS A 383 7.90 -28.13 -6.98
C LYS A 383 6.73 -29.03 -6.51
N ILE A 384 5.86 -28.53 -5.63
CA ILE A 384 4.74 -29.29 -5.07
C ILE A 384 3.41 -28.97 -5.80
N PHE A 385 3.32 -27.83 -6.49
CA PHE A 385 2.18 -27.49 -7.35
C PHE A 385 2.70 -27.13 -8.75
N GLY A 386 2.31 -27.90 -9.78
CA GLY A 386 2.81 -27.81 -11.15
C GLY A 386 2.46 -26.53 -11.92
N ILE A 387 2.88 -25.36 -11.43
CA ILE A 387 2.69 -24.06 -12.08
C ILE A 387 4.01 -23.67 -12.76
N PHE A 388 4.07 -23.83 -14.08
CA PHE A 388 5.27 -23.70 -14.91
C PHE A 388 5.76 -22.24 -15.04
N PRO A 389 7.09 -21.97 -15.06
CA PRO A 389 7.63 -20.64 -15.27
C PRO A 389 7.48 -20.20 -16.74
N VAL A 390 6.71 -19.13 -16.97
CA VAL A 390 6.40 -18.62 -18.31
C VAL A 390 7.55 -17.76 -18.85
N LEU A 391 8.37 -18.34 -19.73
CA LEU A 391 9.41 -17.68 -20.52
C LEU A 391 8.98 -17.65 -22.00
N THR A 392 8.02 -16.79 -22.36
CA THR A 392 7.59 -16.58 -23.77
C THR A 392 7.14 -15.13 -24.01
N PRO A 393 7.11 -14.63 -25.26
CA PRO A 393 6.60 -13.28 -25.60
C PRO A 393 5.14 -13.03 -25.21
N TYR A 394 4.41 -14.08 -24.82
CA TYR A 394 3.03 -14.02 -24.32
C TYR A 394 2.96 -14.20 -22.80
N ALA A 395 4.06 -14.05 -22.06
CA ALA A 395 4.08 -14.32 -20.62
C ALA A 395 3.06 -13.50 -19.82
N LYS A 396 2.87 -12.23 -20.21
CA LYS A 396 1.88 -11.34 -19.57
C LYS A 396 0.44 -11.79 -19.82
N THR A 397 0.11 -12.21 -21.04
CA THR A 397 -1.25 -12.67 -21.37
C THR A 397 -1.54 -14.05 -20.75
N VAL A 398 -0.57 -14.97 -20.79
CA VAL A 398 -0.68 -16.27 -20.12
C VAL A 398 -0.89 -16.10 -18.62
N LEU A 399 -0.19 -15.16 -17.98
CA LEU A 399 -0.37 -14.88 -16.55
C LEU A 399 -1.79 -14.41 -16.21
N ILE A 400 -2.37 -13.53 -17.02
CA ILE A 400 -3.75 -13.05 -16.83
C ILE A 400 -4.72 -14.23 -16.89
N PHE A 401 -4.60 -15.10 -17.90
CA PHE A 401 -5.45 -16.29 -17.99
C PHE A 401 -5.21 -17.27 -16.84
N GLN A 402 -3.96 -17.46 -16.39
CA GLN A 402 -3.67 -18.28 -15.21
C GLN A 402 -4.35 -17.74 -13.95
N ILE A 403 -4.34 -16.43 -13.72
CA ILE A 403 -5.03 -15.80 -12.58
C ILE A 403 -6.54 -16.10 -12.66
N ILE A 404 -7.15 -15.89 -13.83
CA ILE A 404 -8.59 -16.10 -14.04
C ILE A 404 -8.97 -17.57 -13.80
N PHE A 405 -8.28 -18.52 -14.44
CA PHE A 405 -8.64 -19.93 -14.34
C PHE A 405 -8.28 -20.53 -12.98
N THR A 406 -7.21 -20.08 -12.32
CA THR A 406 -6.88 -20.55 -10.96
C THR A 406 -7.91 -20.04 -9.95
N SER A 407 -8.35 -18.78 -10.08
CA SER A 407 -9.41 -18.24 -9.22
C SER A 407 -10.73 -18.97 -9.45
N LEU A 408 -11.10 -19.21 -10.72
CA LEU A 408 -12.30 -19.98 -11.06
C LEU A 408 -12.23 -21.42 -10.54
N LEU A 409 -11.06 -22.06 -10.65
CA LEU A 409 -10.81 -23.40 -10.14
C LEU A 409 -10.97 -23.46 -8.62
N LEU A 410 -10.37 -22.52 -7.90
CA LEU A 410 -10.44 -22.46 -6.45
C LEU A 410 -11.89 -22.26 -5.97
N LEU A 411 -12.61 -21.31 -6.57
CA LEU A 411 -14.02 -21.04 -6.28
C LEU A 411 -14.92 -22.26 -6.54
N SER A 412 -14.70 -22.93 -7.67
CA SER A 412 -15.51 -24.09 -8.06
C SER A 412 -15.18 -25.33 -7.23
N ALA A 413 -13.90 -25.51 -6.86
CA ALA A 413 -13.45 -26.61 -6.02
C ALA A 413 -14.01 -26.48 -4.60
N GLU A 414 -14.02 -25.27 -4.05
CA GLU A 414 -14.63 -24.95 -2.77
C GLU A 414 -16.12 -25.33 -2.75
N SER A 415 -16.90 -24.83 -3.71
CA SER A 415 -18.33 -25.13 -3.84
C SER A 415 -18.60 -26.62 -4.05
N PHE A 416 -17.82 -27.29 -4.90
CA PHE A 416 -17.97 -28.72 -5.17
C PHE A 416 -17.64 -29.61 -3.96
N VAL A 417 -16.53 -29.34 -3.26
CA VAL A 417 -16.11 -30.11 -2.08
C VAL A 417 -17.15 -29.97 -0.96
N LEU A 418 -17.66 -28.75 -0.75
CA LEU A 418 -18.69 -28.50 0.25
C LEU A 418 -20.00 -29.23 -0.06
N HIS A 419 -20.41 -29.24 -1.34
CA HIS A 419 -21.59 -29.98 -1.78
C HIS A 419 -21.43 -31.50 -1.60
N LEU A 420 -20.26 -32.05 -1.95
CA LEU A 420 -20.01 -33.49 -1.83
C LEU A 420 -20.03 -33.99 -0.38
N LEU A 421 -19.62 -33.12 0.55
CA LEU A 421 -19.45 -33.46 1.95
C LEU A 421 -20.66 -33.06 2.82
N SER A 422 -21.67 -32.39 2.25
CA SER A 422 -22.82 -31.81 2.97
C SER A 422 -23.63 -32.86 3.72
N GLU A 423 -23.76 -34.04 3.14
CA GLU A 423 -24.52 -35.15 3.74
C GLU A 423 -23.75 -35.94 4.81
N LYS A 424 -22.42 -35.75 4.93
CA LYS A 424 -21.54 -36.64 5.69
C LYS A 424 -20.77 -35.98 6.85
N LEU A 425 -20.70 -34.66 6.93
CA LEU A 425 -19.88 -33.95 7.90
C LEU A 425 -20.70 -33.11 8.88
N THR A 426 -20.27 -33.10 10.15
CA THR A 426 -20.70 -32.17 11.19
C THR A 426 -20.18 -30.74 10.91
N MET A 427 -20.89 -29.71 11.38
CA MET A 427 -20.54 -28.30 11.14
C MET A 427 -19.11 -27.92 11.53
N SER A 428 -18.60 -28.42 12.66
CA SER A 428 -17.20 -28.16 13.07
C SER A 428 -16.15 -28.67 12.05
N ARG A 429 -16.43 -29.76 11.32
CA ARG A 429 -15.54 -30.25 10.25
C ARG A 429 -15.70 -29.43 8.98
N PHE A 430 -16.91 -28.91 8.73
CA PHE A 430 -17.20 -28.00 7.65
C PHE A 430 -16.41 -26.69 7.76
N GLU A 431 -16.43 -26.04 8.92
CA GLU A 431 -15.68 -24.80 9.17
C GLU A 431 -14.17 -24.94 8.93
N LYS A 432 -13.59 -26.10 9.29
CA LYS A 432 -12.17 -26.37 9.05
C LYS A 432 -11.83 -26.46 7.57
N ILE A 433 -12.72 -27.02 6.75
CA ILE A 433 -12.52 -27.09 5.29
C ILE A 433 -12.58 -25.69 4.69
N ILE A 434 -13.52 -24.87 5.16
CA ILE A 434 -13.67 -23.47 4.73
C ILE A 434 -12.39 -22.68 5.03
N MET A 435 -11.89 -22.81 6.26
CA MET A 435 -10.64 -22.19 6.69
C MET A 435 -9.46 -22.55 5.77
N VAL A 436 -9.39 -23.81 5.31
CA VAL A 436 -8.37 -24.24 4.34
C VAL A 436 -8.50 -23.50 3.01
N PHE A 437 -9.72 -23.36 2.47
CA PHE A 437 -9.95 -22.62 1.24
C PHE A 437 -9.66 -21.12 1.39
N ASP A 438 -10.02 -20.51 2.53
CA ASP A 438 -9.73 -19.11 2.80
C ASP A 438 -8.21 -18.84 2.87
N ILE A 439 -7.44 -19.75 3.48
CA ILE A 439 -5.96 -19.70 3.47
C ILE A 439 -5.43 -19.86 2.03
N LEU A 440 -6.01 -20.76 1.23
CA LEU A 440 -5.64 -20.95 -0.17
C LEU A 440 -5.89 -19.68 -1.00
N TRP A 441 -6.97 -18.94 -0.75
CA TRP A 441 -7.24 -17.66 -1.41
C TRP A 441 -6.13 -16.64 -1.13
N TRP A 442 -5.76 -16.44 0.13
CA TRP A 442 -4.69 -15.50 0.50
C TRP A 442 -3.33 -15.88 -0.09
N THR A 443 -2.97 -17.16 -0.04
CA THR A 443 -1.69 -17.64 -0.58
C THR A 443 -1.64 -17.58 -2.10
N THR A 444 -2.77 -17.84 -2.78
CA THR A 444 -2.88 -17.71 -4.24
C THR A 444 -2.69 -16.27 -4.69
N VAL A 445 -3.31 -15.30 -4.00
CA VAL A 445 -3.12 -13.87 -4.28
C VAL A 445 -1.65 -13.46 -4.07
N ALA A 446 -1.04 -13.87 -2.96
CA ALA A 446 0.37 -13.59 -2.66
C ALA A 446 1.32 -14.15 -3.75
N PHE A 447 1.07 -15.39 -4.18
CA PHE A 447 1.82 -16.02 -5.25
C PHE A 447 1.72 -15.23 -6.55
N PHE A 448 0.49 -14.89 -7.00
CA PHE A 448 0.31 -14.14 -8.24
C PHE A 448 0.86 -12.72 -8.18
N LEU A 449 0.75 -12.02 -7.05
CA LEU A 449 1.41 -10.73 -6.86
C LEU A 449 2.93 -10.83 -7.03
N THR A 450 3.55 -11.88 -6.50
CA THR A 450 4.99 -12.13 -6.64
C THR A 450 5.36 -12.39 -8.11
N VAL A 451 4.56 -13.17 -8.83
CA VAL A 451 4.78 -13.42 -10.27
C VAL A 451 4.55 -12.15 -11.11
N MET A 452 3.53 -11.34 -10.79
CA MET A 452 3.30 -10.06 -11.45
C MET A 452 4.46 -9.10 -11.23
N LEU A 453 4.98 -9.00 -10.01
CA LEU A 453 6.14 -8.18 -9.70
C LEU A 453 7.35 -8.58 -10.56
N LYS A 454 7.59 -9.88 -10.73
CA LYS A 454 8.63 -10.38 -11.63
C LYS A 454 8.39 -9.99 -13.09
N GLN A 455 7.19 -10.19 -13.61
CA GLN A 455 6.86 -10.01 -15.03
C GLN A 455 6.70 -8.54 -15.46
N PHE A 456 6.22 -7.67 -14.56
CA PHE A 456 5.92 -6.27 -14.86
C PHE A 456 6.94 -5.28 -14.31
N VAL A 457 7.71 -5.65 -13.28
CA VAL A 457 8.69 -4.75 -12.67
C VAL A 457 10.10 -5.25 -12.93
N TYR A 458 10.46 -6.47 -12.50
CA TYR A 458 11.85 -6.91 -12.57
C TYR A 458 12.34 -7.12 -14.00
N ILE A 459 11.67 -7.96 -14.80
CA ILE A 459 12.11 -8.23 -16.17
C ILE A 459 12.22 -6.93 -17.01
N PRO A 460 11.20 -6.04 -17.04
CA PRO A 460 11.30 -4.79 -17.79
C PRO A 460 12.36 -3.82 -17.26
N ALA A 461 12.62 -3.80 -15.95
CA ALA A 461 13.68 -2.97 -15.37
C ALA A 461 15.06 -3.49 -15.76
N GLU A 462 15.27 -4.80 -15.76
CA GLU A 462 16.54 -5.45 -16.15
C GLU A 462 16.82 -5.26 -17.64
N GLU A 463 15.79 -5.37 -18.48
CA GLU A 463 15.89 -5.11 -19.92
C GLU A 463 16.27 -3.64 -20.21
N LYS A 464 15.71 -2.68 -19.47
CA LYS A 464 16.02 -1.24 -19.67
C LYS A 464 17.38 -0.82 -19.12
N THR A 465 17.80 -1.39 -17.99
CA THR A 465 19.02 -0.98 -17.29
C THR A 465 20.24 -1.81 -17.67
N GLY A 466 20.04 -3.00 -18.26
CA GLY A 466 21.11 -3.95 -18.56
C GLY A 466 21.74 -4.59 -17.32
N GLN A 467 21.20 -4.33 -16.12
CA GLN A 467 21.69 -4.85 -14.85
C GLN A 467 20.58 -5.63 -14.13
N PRO A 468 20.91 -6.76 -13.48
CA PRO A 468 19.93 -7.50 -12.70
C PRO A 468 19.48 -6.69 -11.47
N VAL A 469 18.19 -6.72 -11.18
CA VAL A 469 17.63 -6.16 -9.95
C VAL A 469 18.27 -6.90 -8.77
N PRO A 470 18.86 -6.17 -7.79
CA PRO A 470 19.53 -6.79 -6.65
C PRO A 470 18.64 -7.81 -5.93
N GLN A 471 19.22 -8.96 -5.59
CA GLN A 471 18.49 -10.05 -4.94
C GLN A 471 17.83 -9.61 -3.63
N ILE A 472 18.45 -8.70 -2.88
CA ILE A 472 17.88 -8.15 -1.65
C ILE A 472 16.53 -7.46 -1.86
N VAL A 473 16.38 -6.69 -2.96
CA VAL A 473 15.11 -6.02 -3.30
C VAL A 473 14.04 -7.05 -3.64
N ARG A 474 14.42 -8.10 -4.38
CA ARG A 474 13.52 -9.21 -4.74
C ARG A 474 13.02 -9.94 -3.50
N VAL A 475 13.92 -10.28 -2.59
CA VAL A 475 13.59 -10.98 -1.34
C VAL A 475 12.73 -10.12 -0.44
N LEU A 476 13.07 -8.83 -0.26
CA LEU A 476 12.34 -7.91 0.60
C LEU A 476 10.89 -7.69 0.12
N LEU A 477 10.69 -7.42 -1.17
CA LEU A 477 9.33 -7.23 -1.70
C LEU A 477 8.50 -8.52 -1.65
N THR A 478 9.12 -9.67 -1.91
CA THR A 478 8.45 -10.97 -1.77
C THR A 478 8.05 -11.21 -0.30
N LEU A 479 8.96 -10.94 0.64
CA LEU A 479 8.69 -11.07 2.07
C LEU A 479 7.52 -10.17 2.51
N ILE A 480 7.48 -8.92 2.05
CA ILE A 480 6.38 -7.98 2.34
C ILE A 480 5.04 -8.53 1.85
N ILE A 481 4.99 -9.06 0.62
CA ILE A 481 3.76 -9.66 0.06
C ILE A 481 3.26 -10.83 0.93
N TYR A 482 4.16 -11.74 1.33
CA TYR A 482 3.78 -12.89 2.17
C TYR A 482 3.46 -12.50 3.61
N ILE A 483 4.12 -11.49 4.19
CA ILE A 483 3.75 -10.96 5.51
C ILE A 483 2.35 -10.34 5.47
N MET A 484 2.02 -9.57 4.43
CA MET A 484 0.66 -9.03 4.26
C MET A 484 -0.38 -10.14 4.10
N ALA A 485 -0.07 -11.19 3.33
CA ALA A 485 -0.96 -12.33 3.20
C ALA A 485 -1.12 -13.10 4.53
N PHE A 486 -0.03 -13.28 5.28
CA PHE A 486 -0.07 -13.88 6.62
C PHE A 486 -0.91 -13.06 7.60
N MET A 487 -0.75 -11.73 7.61
CA MET A 487 -1.60 -10.83 8.40
C MET A 487 -3.05 -10.90 7.95
N GLY A 488 -3.32 -10.97 6.65
CA GLY A 488 -4.65 -11.18 6.09
C GLY A 488 -5.27 -12.49 6.58
N ILE A 489 -4.50 -13.58 6.59
CA ILE A 489 -4.94 -14.87 7.12
C ILE A 489 -5.26 -14.77 8.62
N VAL A 490 -4.36 -14.20 9.43
CA VAL A 490 -4.58 -14.06 10.88
C VAL A 490 -5.81 -13.19 11.19
N GLY A 491 -5.98 -12.08 10.48
CA GLY A 491 -7.07 -11.13 10.72
C GLY A 491 -8.42 -11.57 10.15
N PHE A 492 -8.47 -12.09 8.92
CA PHE A 492 -9.73 -12.39 8.24
C PHE A 492 -10.14 -13.87 8.32
N VAL A 493 -9.19 -14.80 8.45
CA VAL A 493 -9.48 -16.24 8.48
C VAL A 493 -9.57 -16.76 9.91
N PHE A 494 -8.67 -16.33 10.79
CA PHE A 494 -8.68 -16.74 12.20
C PHE A 494 -9.39 -15.75 13.13
N ASP A 495 -9.91 -14.64 12.58
CA ASP A 495 -10.59 -13.56 13.31
C ASP A 495 -9.78 -13.05 14.54
N GLN A 496 -8.45 -13.04 14.42
CA GLN A 496 -7.56 -12.62 15.51
C GLN A 496 -7.25 -11.12 15.40
N LYS A 497 -7.25 -10.44 16.55
CA LYS A 497 -6.86 -9.03 16.64
C LYS A 497 -5.38 -8.86 16.25
N LEU A 498 -5.14 -8.27 15.08
CA LEU A 498 -3.80 -7.99 14.53
C LEU A 498 -2.99 -6.96 15.34
N THR A 499 -3.61 -6.23 16.25
CA THR A 499 -2.97 -5.16 17.06
C THR A 499 -1.78 -5.67 17.86
N SER A 500 -1.87 -6.88 18.43
CA SER A 500 -0.76 -7.50 19.18
C SER A 500 0.44 -7.80 18.29
N LEU A 501 0.20 -8.40 17.12
CA LEU A 501 1.22 -8.77 16.16
C LEU A 501 1.88 -7.54 15.53
N LEU A 502 1.09 -6.52 15.19
CA LEU A 502 1.58 -5.24 14.66
C LEU A 502 2.40 -4.47 15.70
N ALA A 503 2.02 -4.48 16.98
CA ALA A 503 2.82 -3.85 18.03
C ALA A 503 4.21 -4.48 18.14
N THR A 504 4.30 -5.82 18.17
CA THR A 504 5.59 -6.53 18.17
C THR A 504 6.38 -6.36 16.86
N GLY A 505 5.69 -6.38 15.72
CA GLY A 505 6.28 -6.20 14.40
C GLY A 505 6.78 -4.77 14.18
N GLY A 506 6.15 -3.78 14.80
CA GLY A 506 6.55 -2.37 14.73
C GLY A 506 7.92 -2.11 15.34
N VAL A 507 8.22 -2.73 16.49
CA VAL A 507 9.55 -2.65 17.11
C VAL A 507 10.62 -3.26 16.20
N LEU A 508 10.34 -4.42 15.61
CA LEU A 508 11.25 -5.06 14.66
C LEU A 508 11.45 -4.22 13.39
N ALA A 509 10.36 -3.64 12.86
CA ALA A 509 10.41 -2.75 11.71
C ALA A 509 11.21 -1.48 12.01
N MET A 510 11.10 -0.93 13.21
CA MET A 510 11.92 0.20 13.67
C MET A 510 13.40 -0.17 13.72
N ILE A 511 13.76 -1.33 14.29
CA ILE A 511 15.15 -1.81 14.35
C ILE A 511 15.72 -2.00 12.94
N ILE A 512 14.98 -2.64 12.04
CA ILE A 512 15.38 -2.82 10.64
C ILE A 512 15.50 -1.46 9.94
N GLY A 513 14.56 -0.55 10.18
CA GLY A 513 14.56 0.81 9.63
C GLY A 513 15.82 1.59 10.02
N LEU A 514 16.20 1.54 11.31
CA LEU A 514 17.44 2.15 11.82
C LEU A 514 18.68 1.52 11.17
N ALA A 515 18.71 0.19 11.01
CA ALA A 515 19.83 -0.50 10.37
C ALA A 515 19.98 -0.15 8.88
N VAL A 516 18.87 0.07 8.17
CA VAL A 516 18.86 0.34 6.72
C VAL A 516 18.92 1.84 6.41
N GLN A 517 18.74 2.73 7.41
CA GLN A 517 18.67 4.18 7.25
C GLN A 517 19.78 4.77 6.36
N VAL A 518 21.03 4.39 6.58
CA VAL A 518 22.18 4.90 5.80
C VAL A 518 22.12 4.45 4.33
N ASN A 519 21.65 3.23 4.07
CA ASN A 519 21.49 2.74 2.70
C ASN A 519 20.38 3.47 1.96
N ILE A 520 19.28 3.79 2.65
CA ILE A 520 18.19 4.61 2.11
C ILE A 520 18.66 6.05 1.85
N SER A 521 19.41 6.65 2.78
CA SER A 521 20.00 7.99 2.61
C SER A 521 20.85 8.06 1.34
N ASN A 522 21.74 7.09 1.12
CA ASN A 522 22.55 7.04 -0.10
C ASN A 522 21.72 6.98 -1.40
N ILE A 523 20.57 6.31 -1.40
CA ILE A 523 19.66 6.27 -2.56
C ILE A 523 19.06 7.65 -2.80
N PHE A 524 18.48 8.28 -1.77
CA PHE A 524 17.85 9.59 -1.92
C PHE A 524 18.86 10.67 -2.30
N SER A 525 20.06 10.65 -1.70
CA SER A 525 21.15 11.53 -2.11
C SER A 525 21.56 11.29 -3.56
N GLY A 526 21.62 10.03 -4.02
CA GLY A 526 21.90 9.71 -5.41
C GLY A 526 20.87 10.25 -6.40
N ILE A 527 19.59 10.18 -6.05
CA ILE A 527 18.49 10.75 -6.84
C ILE A 527 18.58 12.28 -6.85
N ALA A 528 18.80 12.91 -5.68
CA ALA A 528 18.94 14.36 -5.55
C ALA A 528 20.12 14.89 -6.36
N MET A 529 21.29 14.26 -6.28
CA MET A 529 22.48 14.63 -7.05
C MET A 529 22.26 14.53 -8.57
N ASN A 530 21.50 13.53 -9.05
CA ASN A 530 21.14 13.42 -10.47
C ASN A 530 20.15 14.49 -10.93
N MET A 531 19.30 14.98 -10.02
CA MET A 531 18.29 15.99 -10.31
C MET A 531 18.85 17.41 -10.28
N GLU A 532 19.63 17.76 -9.24
CA GLU A 532 20.25 19.07 -9.07
C GLU A 532 21.50 19.25 -9.94
N ARG A 533 22.18 18.13 -10.26
CA ARG A 533 23.40 18.08 -11.06
C ARG A 533 24.43 19.13 -10.64
N PRO A 534 24.91 19.14 -9.38
CA PRO A 534 25.98 20.05 -8.95
C PRO A 534 27.27 19.85 -9.77
N PHE A 535 27.49 18.64 -10.26
CA PHE A 535 28.52 18.26 -11.21
C PHE A 535 28.02 17.18 -12.17
N GLN A 536 28.71 17.00 -13.28
CA GLN A 536 28.44 15.98 -14.29
C GLN A 536 29.62 15.02 -14.45
N ILE A 537 29.39 13.92 -15.17
CA ILE A 537 30.48 13.04 -15.61
C ILE A 537 31.49 13.88 -16.40
N ASP A 538 32.77 13.62 -16.17
CA ASP A 538 33.93 14.36 -16.68
C ASP A 538 34.25 15.72 -16.03
N ASP A 539 33.49 16.19 -15.03
CA ASP A 539 33.87 17.38 -14.26
C ASP A 539 35.02 17.09 -13.29
N TRP A 540 35.91 18.06 -13.09
CA TRP A 540 36.86 18.07 -11.98
C TRP A 540 36.22 18.66 -10.74
N VAL A 541 36.17 17.89 -9.66
CA VAL A 541 35.51 18.29 -8.41
C VAL A 541 36.37 17.97 -7.19
N LYS A 542 36.16 18.73 -6.12
CA LYS A 542 36.60 18.41 -4.77
C LYS A 542 35.37 18.38 -3.86
N ILE A 543 35.21 17.29 -3.12
CA ILE A 543 34.04 17.04 -2.28
C ILE A 543 34.51 16.97 -0.83
N GLY A 544 34.24 18.01 -0.04
CA GLY A 544 34.69 18.12 1.35
C GLY A 544 36.20 17.90 1.51
N GLU A 545 36.55 16.99 2.42
CA GLU A 545 37.94 16.61 2.72
C GLU A 545 38.50 15.53 1.78
N PHE A 546 37.69 15.02 0.84
CA PHE A 546 38.14 14.00 -0.10
C PHE A 546 39.08 14.60 -1.16
N THR A 547 40.03 13.79 -1.63
CA THR A 547 40.97 14.18 -2.69
C THR A 547 40.22 14.60 -3.95
N GLU A 548 40.69 15.66 -4.60
CA GLU A 548 40.13 16.12 -5.88
C GLU A 548 40.25 15.03 -6.96
N GLY A 549 39.23 14.96 -7.82
CA GLY A 549 39.18 13.95 -8.88
C GLY A 549 38.21 14.31 -9.99
N LYS A 550 38.36 13.63 -11.12
CA LYS A 550 37.46 13.74 -12.27
C LYS A 550 36.29 12.76 -12.11
N VAL A 551 35.05 13.24 -12.24
CA VAL A 551 33.86 12.40 -12.07
C VAL A 551 33.80 11.33 -13.17
N MET A 552 33.79 10.06 -12.77
CA MET A 552 33.72 8.90 -13.66
C MET A 552 32.28 8.44 -13.89
N ASP A 553 31.56 8.23 -12.79
CA ASP A 553 30.15 7.86 -12.79
C ASP A 553 29.46 8.34 -11.51
N ILE A 554 28.14 8.47 -11.60
CA ILE A 554 27.26 8.70 -10.46
C ILE A 554 26.26 7.55 -10.44
N SER A 555 26.55 6.53 -9.64
CA SER A 555 25.66 5.39 -9.43
C SER A 555 24.55 5.75 -8.44
N TRP A 556 23.56 4.85 -8.27
CA TRP A 556 22.45 5.08 -7.35
C TRP A 556 22.85 5.18 -5.86
N ARG A 557 24.03 4.66 -5.47
CA ARG A 557 24.54 4.69 -4.08
C ARG A 557 25.87 5.41 -3.90
N THR A 558 26.66 5.52 -4.96
CA THR A 558 28.06 5.96 -4.90
C THR A 558 28.42 6.84 -6.07
N THR A 559 29.22 7.87 -5.81
CA THR A 559 29.88 8.70 -6.80
C THR A 559 31.33 8.24 -6.92
N ARG A 560 31.80 7.97 -8.14
CA ARG A 560 33.17 7.54 -8.39
C ARG A 560 33.96 8.66 -9.04
N LEU A 561 35.10 8.99 -8.46
CA LEU A 561 36.04 9.98 -8.99
C LEU A 561 37.35 9.27 -9.37
N ARG A 562 37.93 9.62 -10.52
CA ARG A 562 39.31 9.28 -10.84
C ARG A 562 40.21 10.37 -10.27
N THR A 563 41.04 10.03 -9.29
CA THR A 563 42.01 10.96 -8.72
C THR A 563 43.14 11.26 -9.71
N ARG A 564 43.99 12.24 -9.40
CA ARG A 564 45.17 12.54 -10.24
C ARG A 564 46.21 11.43 -10.25
N ASP A 565 46.23 10.58 -9.23
CA ASP A 565 47.09 9.39 -9.14
C ASP A 565 46.51 8.18 -9.90
N ASP A 566 45.50 8.41 -10.75
CA ASP A 566 44.76 7.40 -11.53
C ASP A 566 44.10 6.31 -10.68
N THR A 567 43.77 6.62 -9.41
CA THR A 567 42.99 5.73 -8.55
C THR A 567 41.51 6.08 -8.57
N VAL A 568 40.64 5.09 -8.38
CA VAL A 568 39.18 5.30 -8.33
C VAL A 568 38.73 5.48 -6.89
N LEU A 569 38.42 6.72 -6.52
CA LEU A 569 37.84 7.07 -5.23
C LEU A 569 36.31 6.90 -5.28
N CYS A 570 35.77 6.01 -4.45
CA CYS A 570 34.33 5.74 -4.37
C CYS A 570 33.74 6.41 -3.12
N ILE A 571 32.94 7.45 -3.31
CA ILE A 571 32.32 8.22 -2.23
C ILE A 571 30.84 7.81 -2.11
N PRO A 572 30.33 7.43 -0.93
CA PRO A 572 28.90 7.24 -0.71
C PRO A 572 28.12 8.52 -1.02
N ASN A 573 26.98 8.41 -1.71
CA ASN A 573 26.22 9.59 -2.14
C ASN A 573 25.73 10.44 -0.96
N SER A 574 25.41 9.84 0.19
CA SER A 574 25.05 10.57 1.42
C SER A 574 26.17 11.53 1.84
N GLN A 575 27.40 11.02 1.95
CA GLN A 575 28.58 11.82 2.28
C GLN A 575 28.88 12.86 1.21
N ALA A 576 28.75 12.50 -0.08
CA ALA A 576 29.01 13.43 -1.18
C ALA A 576 28.01 14.60 -1.21
N SER A 577 26.74 14.33 -0.91
CA SER A 577 25.67 15.34 -0.89
C SER A 577 25.70 16.23 0.35
N GLU A 578 26.19 15.72 1.48
CA GLU A 578 26.29 16.48 2.74
C GLU A 578 27.58 17.33 2.81
N SER A 579 28.56 17.04 1.96
CA SER A 579 29.84 17.76 1.93
C SER A 579 29.78 18.99 1.03
N PRO A 580 30.55 20.06 1.32
CA PRO A 580 30.77 21.15 0.38
C PRO A 580 31.38 20.63 -0.93
N ILE A 581 30.86 21.07 -2.08
CA ILE A 581 31.33 20.66 -3.40
C ILE A 581 31.94 21.86 -4.12
N GLU A 582 33.23 21.78 -4.43
CA GLU A 582 33.90 22.71 -5.35
C GLU A 582 33.96 22.06 -6.75
N ASN A 583 33.36 22.72 -7.75
CA ASN A 583 33.40 22.28 -9.13
C ASN A 583 34.31 23.22 -9.94
N PHE A 584 35.40 22.67 -10.49
CA PHE A 584 36.40 23.43 -11.25
C PHE A 584 36.14 23.45 -12.76
N SER A 585 35.12 22.73 -13.23
CA SER A 585 34.80 22.58 -14.67
C SER A 585 33.60 23.40 -15.14
N ARG A 586 32.77 23.87 -14.21
CA ARG A 586 31.47 24.49 -14.53
C ARG A 586 31.44 26.03 -14.55
N ASN A 587 32.60 26.68 -14.47
CA ASN A 587 32.69 28.13 -14.63
C ASN A 587 32.47 28.52 -16.11
N GLU A 588 31.80 29.65 -16.38
CA GLU A 588 31.48 30.13 -17.74
C GLU A 588 32.73 30.21 -18.63
N ASN A 589 33.85 30.66 -18.05
CA ASN A 589 35.12 30.81 -18.76
C ASN A 589 36.03 29.58 -18.67
N LYS A 590 35.57 28.47 -18.07
CA LYS A 590 36.33 27.21 -17.85
C LYS A 590 37.74 27.39 -17.24
N GLY A 591 37.94 28.51 -16.56
CA GLY A 591 39.19 28.87 -15.92
C GLY A 591 39.04 29.01 -14.41
N TYR A 592 40.18 29.15 -13.74
CA TYR A 592 40.23 29.27 -12.29
C TYR A 592 41.46 30.09 -11.86
N TRP A 593 41.34 30.74 -10.71
CA TRP A 593 42.41 31.54 -10.15
C TRP A 593 43.49 30.70 -9.48
N LYS A 594 44.74 31.06 -9.74
CA LYS A 594 45.91 30.59 -9.04
C LYS A 594 46.66 31.74 -8.39
N TYR A 595 47.01 31.54 -7.12
CA TYR A 595 47.75 32.49 -6.31
C TYR A 595 49.07 31.89 -5.86
N PHE A 596 50.16 32.61 -6.10
CA PHE A 596 51.52 32.24 -5.71
C PHE A 596 52.08 33.31 -4.79
N THR A 597 52.66 32.90 -3.67
CA THR A 597 53.37 33.82 -2.77
C THR A 597 54.87 33.71 -3.02
N ILE A 598 55.48 34.82 -3.41
CA ILE A 598 56.90 34.92 -3.73
C ILE A 598 57.59 35.75 -2.65
N HIS A 599 58.71 35.22 -2.16
CA HIS A 599 59.54 35.88 -1.15
C HIS A 599 60.81 36.44 -1.80
N VAL A 600 61.00 37.76 -1.68
CA VAL A 600 62.11 38.51 -2.29
C VAL A 600 62.85 39.33 -1.24
N ASP A 601 64.16 39.55 -1.43
CA ASP A 601 64.95 40.37 -0.51
C ASP A 601 64.34 41.79 -0.40
N PRO A 602 64.06 42.30 0.82
CA PRO A 602 63.44 43.61 1.02
C PRO A 602 64.22 44.81 0.45
N PHE A 603 65.49 44.63 0.09
CA PHE A 603 66.32 45.68 -0.50
C PHE A 603 65.82 46.14 -1.89
N HIS A 604 65.03 45.31 -2.59
CA HIS A 604 64.48 45.65 -3.89
C HIS A 604 63.19 46.48 -3.77
N SER A 605 63.06 47.54 -4.58
CA SER A 605 61.88 48.39 -4.55
C SER A 605 60.60 47.62 -4.92
N PRO A 606 59.49 47.77 -4.17
CA PRO A 606 58.27 47.02 -4.42
C PRO A 606 57.68 47.19 -5.81
N ASP A 607 57.82 48.37 -6.41
CA ASP A 607 57.29 48.67 -7.74
C ASP A 607 58.04 47.91 -8.82
N ARG A 608 59.37 47.82 -8.69
CA ARG A 608 60.22 47.04 -9.59
C ARG A 608 59.91 45.55 -9.49
N VAL A 609 59.77 45.02 -8.26
CA VAL A 609 59.46 43.60 -8.06
C VAL A 609 58.07 43.27 -8.62
N ARG A 610 57.05 44.09 -8.34
CA ARG A 610 55.69 43.90 -8.88
C ARG A 610 55.68 43.86 -10.42
N LYS A 611 56.43 44.75 -11.06
CA LYS A 611 56.56 44.79 -12.52
C LYS A 611 57.19 43.50 -13.05
N VAL A 612 58.34 43.09 -12.52
CA VAL A 612 59.04 41.87 -12.98
C VAL A 612 58.20 40.61 -12.78
N LEU A 613 57.48 40.52 -11.66
CA LEU A 613 56.58 39.40 -11.40
C LEU A 613 55.35 39.40 -12.31
N LEU A 614 54.85 40.58 -12.70
CA LEU A 614 53.77 40.71 -13.65
C LEU A 614 54.22 40.29 -15.05
N ASP A 615 55.41 40.74 -15.47
CA ASP A 615 56.00 40.34 -16.76
C ASP A 615 56.16 38.82 -16.83
N ALA A 616 56.58 38.17 -15.73
CA ALA A 616 56.70 36.72 -15.63
C ALA A 616 55.35 35.99 -15.72
N ALA A 617 54.31 36.53 -15.07
CA ALA A 617 52.96 35.98 -15.16
C ALA A 617 52.38 36.11 -16.57
N MET A 618 52.59 37.25 -17.24
CA MET A 618 52.12 37.51 -18.60
C MET A 618 52.86 36.66 -19.65
N SER A 619 54.11 36.27 -19.40
CA SER A 619 54.88 35.39 -20.29
C SER A 619 54.63 33.90 -20.07
N SER A 620 53.75 33.53 -19.13
CA SER A 620 53.51 32.13 -18.75
C SER A 620 52.50 31.43 -19.64
N GLU A 621 52.89 30.26 -20.15
CA GLU A 621 52.04 29.46 -21.04
C GLU A 621 50.78 28.96 -20.32
N GLY A 622 49.62 29.24 -20.93
CA GLY A 622 48.31 28.86 -20.40
C GLY A 622 47.72 29.82 -19.36
N VAL A 623 48.41 30.91 -19.05
CA VAL A 623 47.82 32.05 -18.32
C VAL A 623 46.99 32.88 -19.30
N VAL A 624 45.78 33.25 -18.89
CA VAL A 624 44.91 34.14 -19.66
C VAL A 624 45.40 35.57 -19.48
N THR A 625 45.78 36.21 -20.58
CA THR A 625 46.27 37.60 -20.62
C THR A 625 45.28 38.57 -21.25
N ASP A 626 44.40 38.05 -22.10
CA ASP A 626 43.57 38.87 -23.01
C ASP A 626 42.14 39.08 -22.48
N ASP A 627 41.80 38.51 -21.31
CA ASP A 627 40.50 38.65 -20.66
C ASP A 627 40.49 39.87 -19.72
N PRO A 628 39.69 40.92 -20.02
CA PRO A 628 39.60 42.12 -19.19
C PRO A 628 39.07 41.86 -17.78
N ASP A 629 38.28 40.81 -17.59
CA ASP A 629 37.65 40.48 -16.31
C ASP A 629 38.59 39.67 -15.40
N HIS A 630 39.62 39.02 -15.98
CA HIS A 630 40.54 38.15 -15.26
C HIS A 630 42.03 38.44 -15.53
N PRO A 631 42.51 39.70 -15.42
CA PRO A 631 43.89 40.03 -15.74
C PRO A 631 44.86 39.47 -14.68
N PRO A 632 46.06 39.00 -15.09
CA PRO A 632 47.13 38.69 -14.16
C PRO A 632 47.48 39.91 -13.29
N GLY A 633 47.72 39.69 -12.01
CA GLY A 633 47.93 40.77 -11.05
C GLY A 633 49.02 40.45 -10.04
N THR A 634 49.74 41.48 -9.62
CA THR A 634 50.76 41.36 -8.57
C THR A 634 50.49 42.34 -7.43
N ARG A 635 50.64 41.88 -6.20
CA ARG A 635 50.39 42.67 -5.00
C ARG A 635 51.54 42.52 -4.01
N PHE A 636 52.03 43.64 -3.48
CA PHE A 636 52.93 43.61 -2.33
C PHE A 636 52.10 43.38 -1.06
N MET A 637 52.36 42.26 -0.38
CA MET A 637 51.65 41.82 0.82
C MET A 637 52.29 42.34 2.12
N GLY A 638 53.38 43.09 2.01
CA GLY A 638 54.15 43.60 3.15
C GLY A 638 55.41 42.79 3.41
N LEU A 639 56.05 43.06 4.55
CA LEU A 639 57.27 42.39 4.97
C LEU A 639 56.94 41.32 6.03
N THR A 640 57.56 40.14 5.95
CA THR A 640 57.38 39.08 6.96
C THR A 640 58.01 39.47 8.29
N ARG A 641 57.23 39.53 9.38
CA ARG A 641 57.76 39.67 10.74
C ARG A 641 58.57 38.42 11.11
N GLY A 642 59.80 38.58 11.59
CA GLY A 642 60.53 37.49 12.24
C GLY A 642 59.76 36.96 13.45
N MET A 643 59.85 35.65 13.72
CA MET A 643 59.04 34.91 14.72
C MET A 643 59.10 35.49 16.15
N THR A 644 60.04 36.37 16.48
CA THR A 644 60.25 36.91 17.83
C THR A 644 59.88 38.38 17.97
N GLY A 645 59.42 39.05 16.91
CA GLY A 645 59.12 40.50 16.95
C GLY A 645 60.34 41.41 17.20
N GLN A 646 61.54 40.84 17.32
CA GLN A 646 62.81 41.56 17.52
C GLN A 646 63.73 41.55 16.29
N SER A 647 63.45 40.74 15.27
CA SER A 647 64.24 40.71 14.04
C SER A 647 63.63 41.60 12.95
N GLU A 648 64.50 42.27 12.19
CA GLU A 648 64.11 42.96 10.96
C GLU A 648 63.43 41.99 9.99
N SER A 649 62.47 42.50 9.22
CA SER A 649 61.72 41.65 8.30
C SER A 649 62.64 41.03 7.25
N TRP A 650 62.68 39.70 7.19
CA TRP A 650 63.67 38.96 6.40
C TRP A 650 63.25 38.76 4.93
N ALA A 651 61.97 38.96 4.61
CA ALA A 651 61.42 38.81 3.27
C ALA A 651 60.35 39.87 2.98
N ALA A 652 60.37 40.40 1.75
CA ALA A 652 59.25 41.10 1.15
C ALA A 652 58.35 40.09 0.43
N ASN A 653 57.07 40.05 0.81
CA ASN A 653 56.10 39.09 0.29
C ASN A 653 55.31 39.69 -0.86
N TYR A 654 55.23 38.96 -1.97
CA TYR A 654 54.46 39.35 -3.14
C TYR A 654 53.48 38.24 -3.48
N LEU A 655 52.24 38.60 -3.75
CA LEU A 655 51.22 37.71 -4.27
C LEU A 655 51.15 37.90 -5.78
N ILE A 656 51.23 36.80 -6.54
CA ILE A 656 50.94 36.76 -7.97
C ILE A 656 49.62 36.01 -8.14
N GLY A 657 48.63 36.66 -8.73
CA GLY A 657 47.36 36.06 -9.12
C GLY A 657 47.32 35.90 -10.64
N VAL A 658 47.07 34.68 -11.12
CA VAL A 658 46.90 34.39 -12.54
C VAL A 658 45.66 33.56 -12.76
N TYR A 659 45.00 33.77 -13.89
CA TYR A 659 43.85 32.98 -14.29
C TYR A 659 44.29 31.97 -15.36
N VAL A 660 43.94 30.70 -15.16
CA VAL A 660 44.43 29.59 -15.98
C VAL A 660 43.24 28.86 -16.59
N THR A 661 43.36 28.46 -17.86
CA THR A 661 42.36 27.63 -18.55
C THR A 661 42.67 26.15 -18.33
N ASP A 662 41.63 25.32 -18.20
CA ASP A 662 41.75 23.87 -18.00
C ASP A 662 42.39 23.43 -16.67
N TYR A 663 41.53 23.07 -15.71
CA TYR A 663 41.95 22.54 -14.41
C TYR A 663 42.77 21.24 -14.49
N GLY A 664 42.59 20.43 -15.55
CA GLY A 664 43.29 19.17 -15.73
C GLY A 664 44.81 19.37 -15.75
N LYS A 665 45.28 20.45 -16.39
CA LYS A 665 46.70 20.79 -16.56
C LYS A 665 47.26 21.69 -15.46
N LYS A 666 46.55 21.87 -14.34
CA LYS A 666 46.96 22.70 -13.20
C LYS A 666 48.43 22.61 -12.78
N PHE A 667 49.01 21.41 -12.73
CA PHE A 667 50.41 21.24 -12.36
C PHE A 667 51.37 21.75 -13.43
N ALA A 668 51.09 21.50 -14.72
CA ALA A 668 51.87 22.02 -15.82
C ALA A 668 51.85 23.56 -15.84
N HIS A 669 50.69 24.16 -15.58
CA HIS A 669 50.59 25.62 -15.45
C HIS A 669 51.37 26.16 -14.25
N ASN A 670 51.26 25.51 -13.09
CA ASN A 670 52.03 25.89 -11.90
C ASN A 670 53.55 25.87 -12.19
N GLU A 671 54.04 24.82 -12.83
CA GLU A 671 55.45 24.66 -13.20
C GLU A 671 55.89 25.78 -14.16
N ALA A 672 55.14 26.01 -15.24
CA ALA A 672 55.44 27.07 -16.20
C ALA A 672 55.52 28.47 -15.55
N ILE A 673 54.61 28.76 -14.61
CA ILE A 673 54.60 30.03 -13.87
C ILE A 673 55.82 30.14 -12.96
N TRP A 674 56.15 29.09 -12.22
CA TRP A 674 57.32 29.09 -11.34
C TRP A 674 58.63 29.23 -12.10
N ASP A 675 58.77 28.54 -13.24
CA ASP A 675 59.95 28.63 -14.11
C ASP A 675 60.14 30.04 -14.66
N ASN A 676 59.04 30.69 -15.07
CA ASN A 676 59.09 32.07 -15.53
C ASN A 676 59.38 33.06 -14.40
N VAL A 677 58.75 32.90 -13.24
CA VAL A 677 59.05 33.73 -12.06
C VAL A 677 60.53 33.61 -11.70
N TRP A 678 61.07 32.39 -11.63
CA TRP A 678 62.48 32.15 -11.38
C TRP A 678 63.38 32.82 -12.43
N THR A 679 63.06 32.62 -13.71
CA THR A 679 63.83 33.16 -14.84
C THR A 679 63.85 34.70 -14.82
N HIS A 680 62.69 35.33 -14.66
CA HIS A 680 62.56 36.79 -14.65
C HIS A 680 63.24 37.43 -13.44
N LEU A 681 63.11 36.83 -12.24
CA LEU A 681 63.79 37.31 -11.04
C LEU A 681 65.31 37.22 -11.20
N LYS A 682 65.81 36.08 -11.68
CA LYS A 682 67.24 35.84 -11.91
C LYS A 682 67.83 36.81 -12.94
N LEU A 683 67.18 36.98 -14.10
CA LEU A 683 67.64 37.88 -15.17
C LEU A 683 67.56 39.36 -14.76
N SER A 684 66.61 39.72 -13.90
CA SER A 684 66.42 41.10 -13.41
C SER A 684 67.34 41.46 -12.23
N GLY A 685 68.18 40.52 -11.78
CA GLY A 685 69.08 40.70 -10.63
C GLY A 685 68.35 40.83 -9.29
N ILE A 686 67.10 40.36 -9.22
CA ILE A 686 66.30 40.37 -7.99
C ILE A 686 66.65 39.10 -7.21
N LYS A 687 67.19 39.27 -6.00
CA LYS A 687 67.67 38.15 -5.19
C LYS A 687 66.51 37.46 -4.48
N HIS A 688 66.49 36.13 -4.59
CA HIS A 688 65.66 35.30 -3.71
C HIS A 688 66.14 35.42 -2.27
N VAL A 689 65.18 35.36 -1.35
CA VAL A 689 65.47 35.34 0.08
C VAL A 689 66.04 33.98 0.43
N MET A 690 67.21 33.98 1.05
CA MET A 690 67.72 32.84 1.81
C MET A 690 67.37 33.09 3.27
N GLU A 691 66.95 32.05 3.99
CA GLU A 691 66.72 32.14 5.43
C GLU A 691 68.01 32.64 6.12
N ARG A 692 67.98 33.87 6.64
CA ARG A 692 69.13 34.45 7.35
C ARG A 692 69.04 34.01 8.80
N GLN A 693 69.89 33.08 9.22
CA GLN A 693 70.20 32.92 10.64
C GLN A 693 71.15 34.06 11.05
N GLU A 694 70.65 35.04 11.79
CA GLU A 694 71.51 35.97 12.50
C GLU A 694 72.19 35.23 13.66
N ILE A 695 73.39 34.72 13.42
CA ILE A 695 74.26 34.33 14.53
C ILE A 695 74.80 35.64 15.12
N GLN A 696 74.12 36.15 16.14
CA GLN A 696 74.64 37.24 16.95
C GLN A 696 75.77 36.70 17.83
N MET A 697 76.94 36.45 17.25
CA MET A 697 78.15 36.27 18.05
C MET A 697 78.42 37.62 18.73
N LEU A 698 78.43 37.61 20.07
CA LEU A 698 78.86 38.73 20.93
C LEU A 698 80.35 39.04 20.69
N PHE A 699 80.72 39.50 19.49
CA PHE A 699 81.98 40.18 19.27
C PHE A 699 81.81 41.63 19.73
N GLN A 700 81.81 41.82 21.05
CA GLN A 700 82.22 43.10 21.61
C GLN A 700 83.63 43.40 21.07
N GLY A 701 83.75 44.37 20.15
CA GLY A 701 85.04 45.01 19.88
C GLY A 701 85.46 45.23 18.43
N MET A 702 84.75 44.73 17.42
CA MET A 702 85.09 45.07 16.02
C MET A 702 83.90 45.67 15.27
N LYS A 703 83.55 46.91 15.59
CA LYS A 703 82.86 47.77 14.62
C LYS A 703 83.82 48.05 13.47
N LYS A 704 83.71 47.30 12.37
CA LYS A 704 84.03 47.85 11.06
C LYS A 704 83.02 48.96 10.82
N THR A 705 83.39 50.19 11.14
CA THR A 705 82.70 51.39 10.69
C THR A 705 82.84 51.43 9.16
N GLN A 706 81.94 50.74 8.44
CA GLN A 706 81.55 51.28 7.13
C GLN A 706 81.09 52.70 7.44
N ALA A 707 81.79 53.69 6.88
CA ALA A 707 81.47 55.08 7.06
C ALA A 707 80.01 55.28 6.66
N LYS A 708 79.12 55.35 7.65
CA LYS A 708 77.70 55.63 7.44
C LYS A 708 77.69 56.98 6.74
N LEU A 709 77.27 57.03 5.47
CA LEU A 709 77.13 58.31 4.77
C LEU A 709 76.28 59.23 5.66
N PRO A 710 76.60 60.52 5.76
CA PRO A 710 75.77 61.47 6.50
C PRO A 710 74.31 61.31 6.06
N LYS A 711 73.36 61.26 7.01
CA LYS A 711 71.90 61.06 6.74
C LYS A 711 71.36 62.05 5.70
N THR A 712 71.96 63.23 5.59
CA THR A 712 71.65 64.26 4.59
C THR A 712 72.07 63.86 3.17
N LEU A 713 73.20 63.16 3.01
CA LEU A 713 73.68 62.73 1.70
C LEU A 713 72.86 61.57 1.14
N SER A 714 72.41 60.63 1.99
CA SER A 714 71.50 59.56 1.56
C SER A 714 70.15 60.10 1.11
N LEU A 715 69.58 61.08 1.83
CA LEU A 715 68.32 61.73 1.43
C LEU A 715 68.42 62.39 0.05
N LEU A 716 69.54 63.08 -0.25
CA LEU A 716 69.76 63.67 -1.58
C LEU A 716 70.04 62.65 -2.69
N GLN A 717 70.45 61.42 -2.33
CA GLN A 717 70.67 60.35 -3.31
C GLN A 717 69.36 59.67 -3.72
N ASP A 718 68.41 59.56 -2.79
CA ASP A 718 67.15 58.83 -2.99
C ASP A 718 66.06 59.70 -3.67
N MET A 719 66.26 61.01 -3.79
CA MET A 719 65.26 61.94 -4.34
C MET A 719 65.54 62.30 -5.81
N ASP A 720 64.58 62.02 -6.69
CA ASP A 720 64.70 62.23 -8.14
C ASP A 720 65.06 63.67 -8.54
N ILE A 721 64.58 64.68 -7.81
CA ILE A 721 64.88 66.10 -8.09
C ILE A 721 66.38 66.43 -7.98
N PHE A 722 67.14 65.65 -7.22
CA PHE A 722 68.59 65.82 -7.06
C PHE A 722 69.42 64.87 -7.93
N SER A 723 68.77 63.95 -8.67
CA SER A 723 69.46 63.05 -9.60
C SER A 723 70.31 63.76 -10.67
N PRO A 724 70.00 64.98 -11.15
CA PRO A 724 70.85 65.69 -12.12
C PRO A 724 72.16 66.22 -11.53
N PHE A 725 72.28 66.33 -10.20
CA PHE A 725 73.48 66.87 -9.55
C PHE A 725 74.55 65.76 -9.41
N PRO A 726 75.79 65.99 -9.89
CA PRO A 726 76.93 65.11 -9.64
C PRO A 726 77.12 64.81 -8.15
N GLU A 727 77.74 63.67 -7.84
CA GLU A 727 77.95 63.24 -6.45
C GLU A 727 78.68 64.31 -5.61
N ALA A 728 79.67 65.01 -6.18
CA ALA A 728 80.39 66.09 -5.51
C ALA A 728 79.47 67.27 -5.10
N GLU A 729 78.46 67.59 -5.92
CA GLU A 729 77.51 68.67 -5.67
C GLU A 729 76.46 68.25 -4.63
N ARG A 730 76.02 66.99 -4.66
CA ARG A 730 75.18 66.41 -3.60
C ARG A 730 75.92 66.37 -2.25
N VAL A 731 77.21 66.03 -2.24
CA VAL A 731 78.07 66.13 -1.05
C VAL A 731 78.15 67.59 -0.57
N TYR A 732 78.29 68.55 -1.49
CA TYR A 732 78.34 69.97 -1.15
C TYR A 732 77.04 70.47 -0.48
N LEU A 733 75.86 70.06 -0.99
CA LEU A 733 74.56 70.38 -0.41
C LEU A 733 74.32 69.67 0.92
N SER A 734 74.71 68.39 1.03
CA SER A 734 74.51 67.58 2.24
C SER A 734 75.15 68.18 3.50
N LYS A 735 76.22 68.99 3.33
CA LYS A 735 76.91 69.70 4.41
C LYS A 735 76.27 71.03 4.81
N ARG A 736 75.33 71.55 4.01
CA ARG A 736 74.67 72.85 4.19
C ARG A 736 73.19 72.75 4.52
N MET A 737 72.62 71.56 4.42
CA MET A 737 71.26 71.26 4.88
C MET A 737 71.12 71.55 6.38
N ARG A 738 70.14 72.38 6.75
CA ARG A 738 69.85 72.71 8.15
C ARG A 738 68.68 71.88 8.67
N PRO A 739 68.84 71.12 9.76
CA PRO A 739 67.73 70.39 10.34
C PRO A 739 66.75 71.35 11.01
N LEU A 740 65.46 71.18 10.71
CA LEU A 740 64.36 71.88 11.35
C LEU A 740 63.37 70.87 11.94
N HIS A 741 62.78 71.23 13.08
CA HIS A 741 61.80 70.40 13.77
C HIS A 741 60.51 71.19 14.00
N TYR A 742 59.40 70.64 13.53
CA TYR A 742 58.06 71.20 13.72
C TYR A 742 57.20 70.19 14.47
N ARG A 743 56.48 70.68 15.48
CA ARG A 743 55.48 69.88 16.18
C ARG A 743 54.22 69.76 15.32
N LYS A 744 53.42 68.74 15.62
CA LYS A 744 52.07 68.61 15.07
C LYS A 744 51.29 69.94 15.21
N ASP A 745 50.53 70.24 14.17
CA ASP A 745 49.68 71.42 13.96
C ASP A 745 50.45 72.76 13.82
N GLN A 746 51.78 72.73 13.64
CA GLN A 746 52.57 73.93 13.34
C GLN A 746 52.67 74.18 11.82
N ASP A 747 52.47 75.44 11.42
CA ASP A 747 52.70 75.88 10.06
C ASP A 747 54.20 76.05 9.77
N VAL A 748 54.68 75.36 8.74
CA VAL A 748 56.08 75.39 8.28
C VAL A 748 56.30 76.56 7.33
N VAL A 749 55.36 76.78 6.40
CA VAL A 749 55.31 77.97 5.53
C VAL A 749 53.86 78.43 5.43
N ILE A 750 53.64 79.74 5.31
CA ILE A 750 52.31 80.34 5.22
C ILE A 750 52.12 80.91 3.80
N LEU A 751 50.92 80.69 3.25
CA LEU A 751 50.51 81.26 1.96
C LEU A 751 50.74 82.78 1.91
N GLY A 752 51.44 83.24 0.86
CA GLY A 752 51.70 84.66 0.61
C GLY A 752 52.99 85.19 1.21
N ASP A 753 53.67 84.44 2.07
CA ASP A 753 54.99 84.82 2.57
C ASP A 753 56.03 84.75 1.45
N SER A 754 57.03 85.63 1.50
CA SER A 754 58.24 85.44 0.68
C SER A 754 59.08 84.31 1.26
N GLY A 755 59.73 83.52 0.41
CA GLY A 755 60.57 82.43 0.88
C GLY A 755 61.67 82.08 -0.11
N ASP A 756 62.89 81.94 0.38
CA ASP A 756 64.09 81.64 -0.39
C ASP A 756 64.66 80.26 -0.04
N SER A 757 63.84 79.34 0.46
CA SER A 757 64.29 78.04 0.98
C SER A 757 63.43 76.88 0.49
N LEU A 758 64.08 75.75 0.23
CA LEU A 758 63.51 74.44 -0.08
C LEU A 758 63.57 73.55 1.17
N PHE A 759 62.48 72.84 1.45
CA PHE A 759 62.39 71.92 2.57
C PHE A 759 62.27 70.48 2.08
N ILE A 760 63.05 69.59 2.68
CA ILE A 760 63.04 68.15 2.42
C ILE A 760 62.53 67.43 3.66
N ILE A 761 61.51 66.60 3.52
CA ILE A 761 60.91 65.87 4.63
C ILE A 761 61.73 64.61 4.90
N SER A 762 62.38 64.53 6.05
CA SER A 762 63.12 63.33 6.46
C SER A 762 62.29 62.38 7.33
N GLU A 763 61.30 62.92 8.05
CA GLU A 763 60.40 62.19 8.94
C GLU A 763 59.16 63.05 9.19
N GLY A 764 57.98 62.43 9.33
CA GLY A 764 56.72 63.11 9.57
C GLY A 764 55.85 63.28 8.32
N THR A 765 54.75 64.00 8.47
CA THR A 765 53.76 64.21 7.41
C THR A 765 53.24 65.64 7.49
N VAL A 766 53.19 66.32 6.35
CA VAL A 766 52.68 67.68 6.24
C VAL A 766 51.46 67.73 5.31
N SER A 767 50.52 68.62 5.63
CA SER A 767 49.36 68.93 4.81
C SER A 767 49.64 70.15 3.95
N VAL A 768 49.26 70.09 2.66
CA VAL A 768 49.39 71.21 1.73
C VAL A 768 48.03 71.88 1.57
N ASN A 769 47.87 73.08 2.14
CA ASN A 769 46.63 73.84 2.12
C ASN A 769 46.74 75.06 1.19
N VAL A 770 45.91 75.12 0.15
CA VAL A 770 45.85 76.28 -0.77
C VAL A 770 44.54 77.03 -0.61
N LYS A 771 44.53 78.34 -0.92
CA LYS A 771 43.33 79.18 -0.82
C LYS A 771 42.61 79.24 -2.17
N ILE A 772 41.52 78.48 -2.31
CA ILE A 772 40.65 78.49 -3.50
C ILE A 772 39.35 79.20 -3.14
N LYS A 773 38.99 80.27 -3.88
CA LYS A 773 37.75 81.05 -3.66
C LYS A 773 37.55 81.52 -2.20
N GLY A 774 38.63 81.88 -1.52
CA GLY A 774 38.58 82.41 -0.15
C GLY A 774 38.62 81.37 0.98
N LYS A 775 38.56 80.07 0.69
CA LYS A 775 38.64 78.98 1.69
C LYS A 775 39.94 78.18 1.54
N PHE A 776 40.56 77.79 2.66
CA PHE A 776 41.69 76.87 2.67
C PHE A 776 41.20 75.44 2.41
N THR A 777 41.81 74.76 1.44
CA THR A 777 41.51 73.39 1.07
C THR A 777 42.80 72.57 1.04
N GLU A 778 42.80 71.42 1.72
CA GLU A 778 43.88 70.43 1.66
C GLU A 778 43.92 69.81 0.25
N VAL A 779 45.06 69.97 -0.44
CA VAL A 779 45.26 69.49 -1.82
C VAL A 779 45.93 68.12 -1.81
N THR A 780 46.92 67.94 -0.95
CA THR A 780 47.70 66.71 -0.84
C THR A 780 48.40 66.65 0.52
N ARG A 781 49.01 65.49 0.82
CA ARG A 781 49.91 65.28 1.95
C ARG A 781 51.26 64.83 1.45
N PHE A 782 52.31 65.36 2.07
CA PHE A 782 53.69 64.95 1.81
C PHE A 782 54.26 64.22 3.03
N GLY A 783 54.99 63.14 2.77
CA GLY A 783 55.63 62.29 3.77
C GLY A 783 57.15 62.29 3.65
N ALA A 784 57.82 61.41 4.40
CA ALA A 784 59.28 61.27 4.31
C ALA A 784 59.73 60.94 2.88
N GLY A 785 60.70 61.69 2.35
CA GLY A 785 61.17 61.60 0.96
C GLY A 785 60.56 62.65 0.03
N ASP A 786 59.48 63.33 0.41
CA ASP A 786 58.92 64.44 -0.35
C ASP A 786 59.62 65.78 -0.03
N PHE A 787 59.42 66.79 -0.87
CA PHE A 787 59.95 68.14 -0.70
C PHE A 787 58.90 69.20 -1.03
N PHE A 788 59.10 70.43 -0.54
CA PHE A 788 58.26 71.57 -0.88
C PHE A 788 59.02 72.89 -0.75
N GLY A 789 58.56 73.90 -1.47
CA GLY A 789 59.13 75.25 -1.44
C GLY A 789 60.09 75.57 -2.59
N GLU A 790 60.22 74.64 -3.53
CA GLU A 790 60.97 74.75 -4.78
C GLU A 790 60.49 75.91 -5.65
N MET A 791 59.18 76.18 -5.71
CA MET A 791 58.63 77.27 -6.52
C MET A 791 59.17 78.63 -6.06
N ALA A 792 58.98 78.97 -4.78
CA ALA A 792 59.45 80.25 -4.24
C ALA A 792 60.98 80.39 -4.30
N LEU A 793 61.71 79.29 -4.11
CA LEU A 793 63.17 79.24 -4.25
C LEU A 793 63.63 79.61 -5.68
N LEU A 794 63.03 78.98 -6.70
CA LEU A 794 63.43 79.10 -8.11
C LEU A 794 62.86 80.35 -8.78
N THR A 795 61.56 80.63 -8.63
CA THR A 795 60.87 81.74 -9.33
C THR A 795 60.92 83.05 -8.57
N GLY A 796 61.11 83.02 -7.25
CA GLY A 796 61.05 84.21 -6.38
C GLY A 796 59.63 84.68 -6.08
N GLU A 797 58.60 83.98 -6.54
CA GLU A 797 57.20 84.28 -6.22
C GLU A 797 56.88 83.95 -4.74
N PRO A 798 55.87 84.62 -4.13
CA PRO A 798 55.41 84.28 -2.79
C PRO A 798 54.94 82.83 -2.68
N ARG A 799 54.98 82.25 -1.47
CA ARG A 799 54.53 80.89 -1.16
C ARG A 799 53.08 80.70 -1.63
N THR A 800 52.84 79.69 -2.45
CA THR A 800 51.55 79.39 -3.09
C THR A 800 50.62 78.51 -2.25
N ALA A 801 51.11 77.98 -1.13
CA ALA A 801 50.36 77.14 -0.19
C ALA A 801 50.84 77.37 1.26
N THR A 802 49.94 77.15 2.23
CA THR A 802 50.30 76.94 3.64
C THR A 802 50.62 75.47 3.85
N ILE A 803 51.78 75.16 4.44
CA ILE A 803 52.19 73.79 4.75
C ILE A 803 52.11 73.61 6.27
N THR A 804 51.27 72.69 6.74
CA THR A 804 51.05 72.45 8.17
C THR A 804 51.51 71.04 8.54
N ALA A 805 52.33 70.90 9.59
CA ALA A 805 52.76 69.61 10.07
C ALA A 805 51.58 68.83 10.69
N ILE A 806 51.19 67.69 10.10
CA ILE A 806 50.14 66.79 10.66
C ILE A 806 50.71 65.93 11.80
N THR A 807 51.99 65.59 11.71
CA THR A 807 52.74 64.87 12.75
C THR A 807 54.00 65.64 13.11
N ASN A 808 54.70 65.25 14.18
CA ASN A 808 56.01 65.83 14.47
C ASN A 808 56.93 65.58 13.27
N THR A 809 57.39 66.65 12.63
CA THR A 809 58.04 66.60 11.33
C THR A 809 59.49 67.08 11.45
N HIS A 810 60.43 66.24 11.00
CA HIS A 810 61.83 66.59 10.83
C HIS A 810 62.10 66.91 9.36
N LEU A 811 62.46 68.16 9.11
CA LEU A 811 62.75 68.67 7.77
C LEU A 811 64.23 69.05 7.67
N TYR A 812 64.75 69.08 6.46
CA TYR A 812 66.00 69.76 6.15
C TYR A 812 65.73 70.95 5.23
N GLU A 813 66.22 72.12 5.63
CA GLU A 813 66.15 73.35 4.85
C GLU A 813 67.42 73.53 4.02
N ILE A 814 67.26 73.89 2.75
CA ILE A 814 68.30 74.34 1.84
C ILE A 814 67.94 75.74 1.36
N THR A 815 68.78 76.72 1.65
CA THR A 815 68.52 78.12 1.26
C THR A 815 68.98 78.40 -0.17
N LYS A 816 68.46 79.47 -0.78
CA LYS A 816 68.87 79.95 -2.11
C LYS A 816 70.36 80.20 -2.19
N LYS A 817 70.97 80.74 -1.12
CA LYS A 817 72.41 80.99 -1.06
C LYS A 817 73.24 79.71 -1.13
N ASP A 818 72.71 78.60 -0.63
CA ASP A 818 73.41 77.32 -0.60
C ASP A 818 73.32 76.60 -1.95
N ILE A 819 72.21 76.72 -2.68
CA ILE A 819 71.99 76.03 -3.96
C ILE A 819 72.40 76.87 -5.19
N TYR A 820 72.31 78.20 -5.13
CA TYR A 820 72.62 79.11 -6.25
C TYR A 820 74.02 78.93 -6.86
N PRO A 821 75.09 78.64 -6.08
CA PRO A 821 76.42 78.39 -6.64
C PRO A 821 76.52 77.18 -7.58
N LEU A 822 75.52 76.28 -7.57
CA LEU A 822 75.48 75.05 -8.37
C LEU A 822 74.72 75.22 -9.70
N PHE A 823 73.99 76.32 -9.90
CA PHE A 823 73.24 76.60 -11.14
C PHE A 823 74.08 77.31 -12.22
N LYS A 824 75.36 76.96 -12.37
CA LYS A 824 76.27 77.57 -13.36
C LYS A 824 76.14 77.01 -14.76
#